data_AF-A0A6L5YIJ6-F1
#
_entry.id   AF-A0A6L5YIJ6-F1
#
_cell.length_a   1.000
_cell.length_b   1.000
_cell.length_c   1.000
_cell.angle_alpha   90.00
_cell.angle_beta   90.00
_cell.angle_gamma   90.00
#
_symmetry.space_group_name_H-M   'P 1'
#
loop_
_entity.id
_entity.type
_entity.pdbx_description
1 polymer ?
#
loop_
_entity_poly.entity_id
_entity_poly.type
_entity_poly.pdbx_seq_one_letter_code
_entity_poly.pdbx_strand_id
1 'polypeptide(L)'
;MRILSESYNNGYGSGNGGNGNGAPGSGNNGGNGNNGNGGNGNRPPRRPSILMMILSGLMTVIAILMLYNAFFGTGNGTEVSYTDFLKDLEADKVEAVEVNKESGVITVQLKKEAAATPAPDSYVTFYGITQKATQSKTVYYTMLMEDLDTLTGRLQEHGVTGTRISSNTSSFLMEILVTVVLPVVLIWVVAGFLFRKMGGSGGPMGVGKSNAKVYVQKETGVTFKDVAGEDEAKESLVEVVDFLHNPQKYSKIGAKLPKGALLVGPPGTGKTLLAKAVAGEAHVPFFSLTGSDFIELYVGVGASRVRDLFKEATKNAPCIVFIDEIDAIGRSRDSKYGGGNEEREQTLNQLLSEMDGFDSSKGILILGATNRPEILDKALLRPGRFDRRIIVDKPDLKGRVEILKVHAKDVKMDETVDLDAIALATSGAVGSDLANMINEAAINAVKEGREFVSQKDLFAAVEQVLVGKEKKDRIMSKEERRIVSYHEVGHALISALQKNSEPVQKITIVPRTMGALGYVMQVPEEEKYLNTEAELRDMLVGLVGGRAAEEVVFDTVTTGAANDIEKATSIARNMITRYGMSKRFGLVGLATVESQYLEGRTALNCSDETAAAIDEEVVAMIKESYDQALQMLRENRELMDKLAAFLIERETITGKEFMEIFRREKGLPEPEEEKKGTDPAFQPLTFEDSLQEAKEQTAPVQDIAKEPEESAKEETSVQEKPESPQDPKDPPQGPVGLFSHGTL
;
A
#
# COMPACT_ATOMS: atom_id res chain seq x y z
N MET A 1 29.75 -41.40 55.15
CA MET A 1 30.46 -42.61 54.66
C MET A 1 30.06 -42.77 53.19
N ARG A 2 30.93 -42.95 52.20
CA ARG A 2 32.41 -43.07 52.16
C ARG A 2 32.98 -42.15 51.04
N ILE A 3 34.14 -41.52 51.29
CA ILE A 3 35.36 -41.43 50.42
C ILE A 3 35.21 -40.90 48.97
N LEU A 4 36.02 -39.99 48.42
CA LEU A 4 37.01 -38.97 48.87
C LEU A 4 37.48 -38.18 47.61
N SER A 5 37.99 -36.93 47.76
CA SER A 5 38.95 -36.22 46.84
C SER A 5 38.54 -35.99 45.35
N GLU A 6 39.02 -35.00 44.59
CA GLU A 6 39.85 -33.81 44.87
C GLU A 6 39.59 -32.70 43.80
N SER A 7 40.18 -31.51 43.99
CA SER A 7 40.08 -30.35 43.08
C SER A 7 41.25 -30.25 42.10
N TYR A 8 41.10 -29.53 40.97
CA TYR A 8 42.19 -28.74 40.36
C TYR A 8 41.65 -27.61 39.45
N ASN A 9 42.56 -26.76 38.96
CA ASN A 9 42.31 -25.42 38.39
C ASN A 9 43.35 -25.07 37.29
N ASN A 10 43.14 -23.96 36.55
CA ASN A 10 44.01 -23.35 35.52
C ASN A 10 44.11 -24.09 34.16
N GLY A 11 44.45 -23.42 33.05
CA GLY A 11 44.73 -21.99 32.86
C GLY A 11 45.12 -21.58 31.43
N TYR A 12 45.65 -20.36 31.28
CA TYR A 12 46.12 -19.74 30.02
C TYR A 12 47.35 -20.42 29.40
N GLY A 13 47.57 -20.24 28.09
CA GLY A 13 48.84 -20.57 27.42
C GLY A 13 49.00 -19.93 26.04
N SER A 14 50.15 -19.32 25.77
CA SER A 14 50.59 -18.81 24.46
C SER A 14 51.87 -19.54 24.03
N GLY A 15 52.13 -19.68 22.73
CA GLY A 15 53.30 -20.39 22.20
C GLY A 15 53.66 -19.95 20.78
N ASN A 16 54.96 -19.92 20.46
CA ASN A 16 55.52 -19.36 19.22
C ASN A 16 56.62 -20.28 18.64
N GLY A 17 56.81 -20.22 17.31
CA GLY A 17 57.91 -20.85 16.57
C GLY A 17 57.51 -22.08 15.72
N GLY A 18 58.07 -22.27 14.51
CA GLY A 18 58.94 -21.37 13.74
C GLY A 18 59.56 -21.98 12.46
N ASN A 19 60.13 -21.11 11.63
CA ASN A 19 61.01 -21.36 10.45
C ASN A 19 60.48 -22.14 9.22
N GLY A 20 60.70 -21.55 8.04
CA GLY A 20 60.51 -22.17 6.72
C GLY A 20 60.77 -21.18 5.56
N ASN A 21 62.05 -20.97 5.20
CA ASN A 21 62.44 -20.00 4.15
C ASN A 21 62.11 -20.50 2.73
N GLY A 22 61.75 -19.60 1.80
CA GLY A 22 61.63 -19.95 0.38
C GLY A 22 61.10 -18.85 -0.56
N ALA A 23 61.99 -17.97 -1.03
CA ALA A 23 61.74 -17.05 -2.16
C ALA A 23 63.08 -16.67 -2.82
N PRO A 24 63.12 -16.12 -4.06
CA PRO A 24 62.04 -15.94 -5.04
C PRO A 24 62.29 -16.70 -6.37
N GLY A 25 61.35 -16.62 -7.34
CA GLY A 25 61.52 -17.16 -8.70
C GLY A 25 61.06 -16.18 -9.77
N SER A 26 62.01 -15.59 -10.51
CA SER A 26 61.72 -14.70 -11.66
C SER A 26 61.44 -15.51 -12.93
N GLY A 27 60.51 -15.04 -13.77
CA GLY A 27 60.02 -15.78 -14.94
C GLY A 27 59.38 -14.89 -16.01
N ASN A 28 60.08 -13.84 -16.43
CA ASN A 28 59.62 -12.94 -17.50
C ASN A 28 59.63 -13.64 -18.88
N ASN A 29 58.51 -13.63 -19.60
CA ASN A 29 58.55 -13.64 -21.07
C ASN A 29 57.29 -13.01 -21.68
N GLY A 30 57.48 -12.13 -22.67
CA GLY A 30 56.40 -11.55 -23.49
C GLY A 30 56.32 -12.22 -24.85
N GLY A 31 55.13 -12.26 -25.46
CA GLY A 31 54.91 -12.97 -26.73
C GLY A 31 53.68 -12.49 -27.50
N ASN A 32 53.89 -11.49 -28.36
CA ASN A 32 52.89 -10.90 -29.25
C ASN A 32 52.20 -11.94 -30.18
N GLY A 33 50.89 -11.80 -30.44
CA GLY A 33 50.15 -12.66 -31.36
C GLY A 33 48.75 -12.14 -31.70
N ASN A 34 48.54 -11.74 -32.96
CA ASN A 34 47.28 -11.18 -33.48
C ASN A 34 46.56 -12.19 -34.43
N ASN A 35 45.30 -11.87 -34.80
CA ASN A 35 44.39 -12.57 -35.73
C ASN A 35 43.70 -13.85 -35.23
N GLY A 36 42.44 -14.06 -35.67
CA GLY A 36 41.73 -15.33 -35.51
C GLY A 36 40.20 -15.25 -35.58
N ASN A 37 39.61 -15.01 -36.76
CA ASN A 37 38.15 -15.05 -36.95
C ASN A 37 37.64 -16.50 -37.18
N GLY A 38 36.51 -16.87 -36.56
CA GLY A 38 35.68 -18.01 -36.95
C GLY A 38 36.03 -19.37 -36.30
N GLY A 39 35.02 -20.11 -35.84
CA GLY A 39 35.21 -21.45 -35.28
C GLY A 39 33.95 -22.06 -34.63
N ASN A 40 33.01 -22.57 -35.42
CA ASN A 40 31.79 -23.22 -34.91
C ASN A 40 32.09 -24.61 -34.31
N GLY A 41 32.36 -24.65 -33.00
CA GLY A 41 32.83 -25.85 -32.28
C GLY A 41 31.71 -26.74 -31.73
N ASN A 42 31.03 -27.49 -32.60
CA ASN A 42 29.93 -28.40 -32.21
C ASN A 42 30.41 -29.60 -31.37
N ARG A 43 30.39 -29.49 -30.04
CA ARG A 43 30.72 -30.59 -29.10
C ARG A 43 29.47 -31.42 -28.80
N PRO A 44 29.48 -32.76 -29.02
CA PRO A 44 28.33 -33.60 -28.68
C PRO A 44 28.11 -33.62 -27.15
N PRO A 45 26.86 -33.70 -26.67
CA PRO A 45 26.58 -33.74 -25.25
C PRO A 45 27.18 -35.00 -24.62
N ARG A 46 27.90 -34.83 -23.50
CA ARG A 46 28.31 -35.96 -22.66
C ARG A 46 27.05 -36.70 -22.21
N ARG A 47 26.92 -37.97 -22.56
CA ARG A 47 25.88 -38.84 -22.00
C ARG A 47 26.00 -38.80 -20.47
N PRO A 48 24.89 -38.71 -19.70
CA PRO A 48 24.96 -38.80 -18.25
C PRO A 48 25.64 -40.12 -17.86
N SER A 49 26.44 -40.10 -16.80
CA SER A 49 27.08 -41.32 -16.33
C SER A 49 26.00 -42.34 -15.94
N ILE A 50 26.25 -43.62 -16.20
CA ILE A 50 25.29 -44.69 -15.88
C ILE A 50 24.95 -44.67 -14.38
N LEU A 51 25.93 -44.34 -13.54
CA LEU A 51 25.77 -44.06 -12.11
C LEU A 51 24.68 -42.99 -11.81
N MET A 52 24.64 -41.90 -12.57
CA MET A 52 23.67 -40.82 -12.37
C MET A 52 22.25 -41.23 -12.74
N MET A 53 22.08 -42.05 -13.80
CA MET A 53 20.78 -42.62 -14.18
C MET A 53 20.28 -43.66 -13.17
N ILE A 54 21.20 -44.49 -12.63
CA ILE A 54 20.90 -45.41 -11.52
C ILE A 54 20.47 -44.62 -10.28
N LEU A 55 21.19 -43.55 -9.93
CA LEU A 55 20.87 -42.71 -8.77
C LEU A 55 19.51 -42.00 -8.93
N SER A 56 19.21 -41.44 -10.10
CA SER A 56 17.88 -40.86 -10.36
C SER A 56 16.77 -41.92 -10.32
N GLY A 57 17.02 -43.12 -10.84
CA GLY A 57 16.09 -44.25 -10.76
C GLY A 57 15.78 -44.63 -9.30
N LEU A 58 16.84 -44.80 -8.49
CA LEU A 58 16.73 -45.08 -7.06
C LEU A 58 15.91 -44.00 -6.33
N MET A 59 16.21 -42.72 -6.59
CA MET A 59 15.47 -41.60 -5.98
C MET A 59 13.99 -41.57 -6.41
N THR A 60 13.66 -41.90 -7.67
CA THR A 60 12.26 -42.02 -8.09
C THR A 60 11.53 -43.18 -7.42
N VAL A 61 12.21 -44.32 -7.21
CA VAL A 61 11.63 -45.47 -6.49
C VAL A 61 11.41 -45.15 -5.01
N ILE A 62 12.37 -44.47 -4.35
CA ILE A 62 12.23 -43.99 -2.96
C ILE A 62 11.07 -43.00 -2.85
N ALA A 63 10.98 -42.03 -3.76
CA ALA A 63 9.89 -41.06 -3.78
C ALA A 63 8.51 -41.71 -3.97
N ILE A 64 8.42 -42.74 -4.83
CA ILE A 64 7.18 -43.49 -5.06
C ILE A 64 6.82 -44.38 -3.87
N LEU A 65 7.80 -44.99 -3.18
CA LEU A 65 7.56 -45.70 -1.91
C LEU A 65 7.09 -44.76 -0.79
N MET A 66 7.68 -43.56 -0.69
CA MET A 66 7.19 -42.53 0.23
C MET A 66 5.77 -42.08 -0.12
N LEU A 67 5.47 -41.87 -1.41
CA LEU A 67 4.13 -41.49 -1.85
C LEU A 67 3.10 -42.61 -1.61
N TYR A 68 3.49 -43.88 -1.79
CA TYR A 68 2.64 -45.03 -1.50
C TYR A 68 2.31 -45.12 -0.01
N ASN A 69 3.30 -44.99 0.88
CA ASN A 69 3.06 -44.91 2.31
C ASN A 69 2.22 -43.68 2.70
N ALA A 70 2.33 -42.55 1.99
CA ALA A 70 1.52 -41.36 2.26
C ALA A 70 0.05 -41.47 1.76
N PHE A 71 -0.23 -42.29 0.75
CA PHE A 71 -1.58 -42.47 0.18
C PHE A 71 -2.31 -43.73 0.67
N PHE A 72 -1.58 -44.80 0.97
CA PHE A 72 -2.12 -46.11 1.33
C PHE A 72 -1.70 -46.58 2.74
N GLY A 73 -0.83 -45.84 3.43
CA GLY A 73 -0.46 -46.08 4.83
C GLY A 73 -1.56 -45.69 5.82
N THR A 74 -2.71 -46.35 5.73
CA THR A 74 -3.88 -46.08 6.57
C THR A 74 -4.14 -47.28 7.48
N GLY A 75 -3.64 -47.21 8.72
CA GLY A 75 -3.66 -48.34 9.64
C GLY A 75 -3.19 -48.01 11.05
N ASN A 76 -3.68 -46.90 11.62
CA ASN A 76 -3.45 -46.56 13.04
C ASN A 76 -4.26 -47.50 13.95
N GLY A 77 -3.87 -48.78 13.99
CA GLY A 77 -4.33 -49.70 15.00
C GLY A 77 -3.80 -49.26 16.36
N THR A 78 -4.67 -49.21 17.37
CA THR A 78 -4.29 -48.87 18.74
C THR A 78 -3.85 -50.12 19.47
N GLU A 79 -2.58 -50.17 19.88
CA GLU A 79 -2.04 -51.25 20.69
C GLU A 79 -2.67 -51.24 22.09
N VAL A 80 -3.10 -52.41 22.55
CA VAL A 80 -3.73 -52.62 23.87
C VAL A 80 -2.97 -53.72 24.59
N SER A 81 -2.84 -53.65 25.92
CA SER A 81 -2.21 -54.73 26.68
C SER A 81 -3.08 -56.00 26.61
N TYR A 82 -2.45 -57.17 26.56
CA TYR A 82 -3.18 -58.45 26.56
C TYR A 82 -4.12 -58.58 27.77
N THR A 83 -3.72 -58.02 28.92
CA THR A 83 -4.52 -58.00 30.15
C THR A 83 -5.74 -57.08 30.04
N ASP A 84 -5.67 -55.97 29.30
CA ASP A 84 -6.82 -55.08 29.09
C ASP A 84 -7.76 -55.61 28.01
N PHE A 85 -7.22 -56.26 26.97
CA PHE A 85 -8.02 -57.07 26.04
C PHE A 85 -8.84 -58.13 26.77
N LEU A 86 -8.25 -58.87 27.72
CA LEU A 86 -8.98 -59.86 28.51
C LEU A 86 -10.09 -59.23 29.36
N LYS A 87 -9.88 -58.06 29.98
CA LYS A 87 -10.94 -57.34 30.72
C LYS A 87 -12.10 -56.92 29.81
N ASP A 88 -11.81 -56.47 28.60
CA ASP A 88 -12.84 -56.07 27.64
C ASP A 88 -13.56 -57.25 27.00
N LEU A 89 -12.93 -58.43 26.95
CA LEU A 89 -13.58 -59.71 26.63
C LEU A 89 -14.50 -60.17 27.77
N GLU A 90 -14.00 -60.20 29.02
CA GLU A 90 -14.78 -60.55 30.23
C GLU A 90 -15.97 -59.61 30.47
N ALA A 91 -15.86 -58.35 30.02
CA ALA A 91 -16.93 -57.35 30.07
C ALA A 91 -17.86 -57.36 28.83
N ASP A 92 -17.85 -58.44 28.03
CA ASP A 92 -18.65 -58.62 26.82
C ASP A 92 -18.52 -57.53 25.73
N LYS A 93 -17.47 -56.70 25.76
CA LYS A 93 -17.33 -55.57 24.80
C LYS A 93 -16.82 -56.01 23.43
N VAL A 94 -16.18 -57.18 23.33
CA VAL A 94 -15.59 -57.69 22.08
C VAL A 94 -16.68 -58.26 21.15
N GLU A 95 -16.61 -57.93 19.86
CA GLU A 95 -17.51 -58.39 18.80
C GLU A 95 -16.92 -59.56 18.01
N ALA A 96 -15.64 -59.45 17.64
CA ALA A 96 -14.90 -60.46 16.86
C ALA A 96 -13.39 -60.37 17.15
N VAL A 97 -12.70 -61.50 17.01
CA VAL A 97 -11.24 -61.61 17.19
C VAL A 97 -10.62 -62.35 16.01
N GLU A 98 -9.54 -61.80 15.46
CA GLU A 98 -8.76 -62.44 14.39
C GLU A 98 -7.35 -62.71 14.88
N VAL A 99 -6.84 -63.94 14.71
CA VAL A 99 -5.50 -64.34 15.18
C VAL A 99 -4.63 -64.69 13.97
N ASN A 100 -3.53 -63.96 13.80
CA ASN A 100 -2.50 -64.28 12.83
C ASN A 100 -1.53 -65.31 13.44
N LYS A 101 -1.48 -66.50 12.83
CA LYS A 101 -0.68 -67.63 13.32
C LYS A 101 0.83 -67.41 13.20
N GLU A 102 1.27 -66.58 12.25
CA GLU A 102 2.68 -66.41 11.91
C GLU A 102 3.35 -65.28 12.70
N SER A 103 2.59 -64.24 13.06
CA SER A 103 3.08 -63.11 13.87
C SER A 103 2.68 -63.16 15.35
N GLY A 104 1.73 -64.03 15.73
CA GLY A 104 1.19 -64.08 17.10
C GLY A 104 0.35 -62.86 17.48
N VAL A 105 -0.02 -62.02 16.51
CA VAL A 105 -0.85 -60.83 16.73
C VAL A 105 -2.33 -61.21 16.74
N ILE A 106 -3.03 -60.72 17.77
CA ILE A 106 -4.47 -60.76 17.94
C ILE A 106 -5.01 -59.40 17.52
N THR A 107 -5.94 -59.39 16.58
CA THR A 107 -6.68 -58.22 16.10
C THR A 107 -8.09 -58.26 16.69
N VAL A 108 -8.55 -57.18 17.30
CA VAL A 108 -9.76 -57.14 18.13
C VAL A 108 -10.71 -56.06 17.62
N GLN A 109 -11.98 -56.44 17.40
CA GLN A 109 -13.07 -55.52 17.09
C GLN A 109 -14.01 -55.42 18.30
N LEU A 110 -14.32 -54.20 18.76
CA LEU A 110 -15.29 -53.96 19.83
C LEU A 110 -16.70 -53.68 19.29
N LYS A 111 -17.72 -54.10 20.04
CA LYS A 111 -19.14 -53.82 19.79
C LYS A 111 -19.38 -52.31 19.83
N LYS A 112 -20.19 -51.80 18.89
CA LYS A 112 -20.34 -50.35 18.61
C LYS A 112 -20.70 -49.47 19.82
N GLU A 113 -21.42 -49.98 20.81
CA GLU A 113 -21.87 -49.20 21.98
C GLU A 113 -20.78 -49.06 23.07
N ALA A 114 -19.68 -49.83 22.99
CA ALA A 114 -18.56 -49.77 23.92
C ALA A 114 -17.43 -48.82 23.46
N ALA A 115 -17.54 -48.22 22.26
CA ALA A 115 -16.53 -47.31 21.71
C ALA A 115 -16.62 -45.92 22.37
N ALA A 116 -15.75 -45.63 23.32
CA ALA A 116 -15.74 -44.38 24.05
C ALA A 116 -15.33 -43.18 23.17
N THR A 117 -16.29 -42.28 22.90
CA THR A 117 -16.14 -40.94 22.30
C THR A 117 -15.53 -40.88 20.89
N PRO A 118 -16.29 -40.48 19.85
CA PRO A 118 -15.68 -40.23 18.54
C PRO A 118 -14.76 -39.01 18.60
N ALA A 119 -13.51 -39.17 18.17
CA ALA A 119 -12.66 -38.04 17.77
C ALA A 119 -13.33 -37.30 16.59
N PRO A 120 -13.21 -35.96 16.49
CA PRO A 120 -13.94 -35.17 15.50
C PRO A 120 -13.56 -35.54 14.07
N ASP A 121 -14.54 -35.46 13.15
CA ASP A 121 -14.43 -35.80 11.72
C ASP A 121 -13.09 -35.37 11.10
N SER A 122 -12.24 -36.34 10.76
CA SER A 122 -10.97 -36.10 10.07
C SER A 122 -11.18 -35.93 8.56
N TYR A 123 -11.24 -34.67 8.12
CA TYR A 123 -11.27 -34.32 6.70
C TYR A 123 -9.85 -34.35 6.12
N VAL A 124 -9.52 -35.39 5.36
CA VAL A 124 -8.28 -35.41 4.59
C VAL A 124 -8.46 -34.46 3.40
N THR A 125 -7.66 -33.40 3.37
CA THR A 125 -7.70 -32.37 2.33
C THR A 125 -6.44 -32.49 1.48
N PHE A 126 -6.59 -32.85 0.21
CA PHE A 126 -5.46 -32.98 -0.72
C PHE A 126 -5.78 -32.23 -2.02
N TYR A 127 -4.91 -31.30 -2.43
CA TYR A 127 -5.10 -30.37 -3.56
C TYR A 127 -6.52 -29.76 -3.65
N GLY A 128 -7.05 -29.26 -2.53
CA GLY A 128 -8.32 -28.54 -2.46
C GLY A 128 -9.57 -29.43 -2.51
N ILE A 129 -9.44 -30.75 -2.60
CA ILE A 129 -10.57 -31.68 -2.49
C ILE A 129 -10.61 -32.22 -1.05
N THR A 130 -11.63 -31.79 -0.30
CA THR A 130 -11.99 -32.37 1.00
C THR A 130 -12.86 -33.60 0.81
N GLN A 131 -12.42 -34.77 1.27
CA GLN A 131 -13.30 -35.93 1.45
C GLN A 131 -13.47 -36.23 2.95
N LYS A 132 -14.69 -36.61 3.37
CA LYS A 132 -14.88 -37.20 4.70
C LYS A 132 -14.18 -38.54 4.73
N ALA A 133 -13.35 -38.79 5.74
CA ALA A 133 -12.89 -40.14 6.04
C ALA A 133 -14.11 -41.02 6.37
N THR A 134 -14.36 -42.06 5.58
CA THR A 134 -15.33 -43.10 5.93
C THR A 134 -14.92 -43.72 7.26
N GLN A 135 -15.81 -43.72 8.25
CA GLN A 135 -15.52 -44.17 9.62
C GLN A 135 -14.98 -45.61 9.63
N SER A 136 -13.65 -45.75 9.73
CA SER A 136 -13.01 -47.03 10.04
C SER A 136 -13.38 -47.41 11.48
N LYS A 137 -13.90 -48.63 11.68
CA LYS A 137 -13.90 -49.27 13.01
C LYS A 137 -12.48 -49.12 13.58
N THR A 138 -12.32 -48.56 14.77
CA THR A 138 -11.01 -48.56 15.45
C THR A 138 -10.61 -50.01 15.69
N VAL A 139 -9.53 -50.44 15.05
CA VAL A 139 -9.00 -51.80 15.17
C VAL A 139 -7.96 -51.79 16.29
N TYR A 140 -8.20 -52.57 17.33
CA TYR A 140 -7.24 -52.75 18.42
C TYR A 140 -6.38 -53.98 18.14
N TYR A 141 -5.13 -54.00 18.59
CA TYR A 141 -4.29 -55.20 18.52
C TYR A 141 -3.48 -55.42 19.79
N THR A 142 -3.14 -56.69 20.04
CA THR A 142 -2.26 -57.14 21.12
C THR A 142 -1.48 -58.36 20.66
N MET A 143 -0.35 -58.69 21.31
CA MET A 143 0.31 -59.98 21.11
C MET A 143 -0.28 -61.06 22.04
N LEU A 144 -0.32 -62.29 21.54
CA LEU A 144 -0.81 -63.49 22.22
C LEU A 144 0.16 -63.93 23.33
N MET A 145 -0.29 -63.92 24.60
CA MET A 145 0.51 -64.32 25.77
C MET A 145 0.14 -65.68 26.38
N GLU A 146 -0.93 -66.32 25.91
CA GLU A 146 -1.39 -67.65 26.34
C GLU A 146 -1.51 -68.59 25.13
N ASP A 147 -1.77 -69.88 25.35
CA ASP A 147 -1.95 -70.82 24.24
C ASP A 147 -3.28 -70.58 23.49
N LEU A 148 -3.31 -70.89 22.19
CA LEU A 148 -4.47 -70.66 21.33
C LEU A 148 -5.69 -71.45 21.79
N ASP A 149 -5.51 -72.64 22.37
CA ASP A 149 -6.65 -73.47 22.80
C ASP A 149 -7.28 -72.91 24.09
N THR A 150 -6.48 -72.35 25.01
CA THR A 150 -6.99 -71.59 26.17
C THR A 150 -7.73 -70.32 25.77
N LEU A 151 -7.21 -69.57 24.78
CA LEU A 151 -7.90 -68.39 24.26
C LEU A 151 -9.20 -68.77 23.52
N THR A 152 -9.19 -69.84 22.73
CA THR A 152 -10.37 -70.33 22.00
C THR A 152 -11.50 -70.73 22.96
N GLY A 153 -11.17 -71.30 24.13
CA GLY A 153 -12.14 -71.60 25.19
C GLY A 153 -12.87 -70.35 25.70
N ARG A 154 -12.14 -69.31 26.13
CA ARG A 154 -12.75 -68.07 26.64
C ARG A 154 -13.57 -67.32 25.59
N LEU A 155 -13.13 -67.34 24.32
CA LEU A 155 -13.89 -66.76 23.21
C LEU A 155 -15.23 -67.48 22.99
N GLN A 156 -15.28 -68.82 23.15
CA GLN A 156 -16.54 -69.58 23.07
C GLN A 156 -17.46 -69.34 24.27
N GLU A 157 -16.91 -69.19 25.47
CA GLU A 157 -17.67 -68.92 26.70
C GLU A 157 -18.42 -67.57 26.63
N HIS A 158 -17.79 -66.55 26.04
CA HIS A 158 -18.39 -65.23 25.78
C HIS A 158 -19.07 -65.10 24.40
N GLY A 159 -19.21 -66.19 23.63
CA GLY A 159 -19.91 -66.21 22.34
C GLY A 159 -19.27 -65.39 21.21
N VAL A 160 -17.97 -65.10 21.30
CA VAL A 160 -17.21 -64.29 20.33
C VAL A 160 -16.65 -65.15 19.20
N THR A 161 -16.79 -64.70 17.95
CA THR A 161 -16.25 -65.42 16.78
C THR A 161 -14.74 -65.17 16.63
N GLY A 162 -13.96 -66.26 16.66
CA GLY A 162 -12.52 -66.27 16.45
C GLY A 162 -12.14 -66.75 15.03
N THR A 163 -11.50 -65.90 14.24
CA THR A 163 -11.04 -66.22 12.86
C THR A 163 -9.53 -66.40 12.82
N ARG A 164 -9.02 -67.41 12.09
CA ARG A 164 -7.57 -67.63 11.89
C ARG A 164 -7.15 -67.21 10.48
N ILE A 165 -6.08 -66.42 10.36
CA ILE A 165 -5.55 -65.90 9.09
C ILE A 165 -4.09 -66.38 8.90
N SER A 166 -3.67 -66.63 7.65
CA SER A 166 -2.32 -67.05 7.24
C SER A 166 -1.85 -66.23 6.04
N SER A 167 -0.56 -65.90 5.96
CA SER A 167 -0.05 -64.91 5.00
C SER A 167 0.31 -65.55 3.65
N ASN A 168 -0.59 -65.49 2.67
CA ASN A 168 -0.32 -66.04 1.34
C ASN A 168 0.76 -65.23 0.60
N THR A 169 2.01 -65.72 0.63
CA THR A 169 3.21 -65.04 0.11
C THR A 169 3.16 -64.77 -1.40
N SER A 170 2.36 -65.56 -2.14
CA SER A 170 2.10 -65.37 -3.58
C SER A 170 1.33 -64.09 -3.88
N SER A 171 0.39 -63.68 -3.02
CA SER A 171 -0.38 -62.44 -3.18
C SER A 171 0.53 -61.21 -3.08
N PHE A 172 1.44 -61.20 -2.11
CA PHE A 172 2.36 -60.09 -1.83
C PHE A 172 3.28 -59.74 -3.03
N LEU A 173 3.78 -60.76 -3.75
CA LEU A 173 4.60 -60.54 -4.94
C LEU A 173 3.80 -59.99 -6.13
N MET A 174 2.55 -60.43 -6.29
CA MET A 174 1.66 -59.91 -7.33
C MET A 174 1.20 -58.48 -7.01
N GLU A 175 0.97 -58.18 -5.73
CA GLU A 175 0.63 -56.83 -5.24
C GLU A 175 1.76 -55.85 -5.59
N ILE A 176 3.00 -56.11 -5.17
CA ILE A 176 4.17 -55.25 -5.47
C ILE A 176 4.33 -55.03 -6.99
N LEU A 177 4.13 -56.06 -7.81
CA LEU A 177 4.27 -55.95 -9.26
C LEU A 177 3.19 -55.04 -9.88
N VAL A 178 1.97 -55.07 -9.37
CA VAL A 178 0.85 -54.25 -9.87
C VAL A 178 0.83 -52.84 -9.28
N THR A 179 1.14 -52.66 -7.99
CA THR A 179 1.06 -51.36 -7.30
C THR A 179 2.33 -50.52 -7.43
N VAL A 180 3.52 -51.14 -7.53
CA VAL A 180 4.80 -50.42 -7.59
C VAL A 180 5.41 -50.46 -8.99
N VAL A 181 5.57 -51.63 -9.59
CA VAL A 181 6.33 -51.76 -10.86
C VAL A 181 5.57 -51.15 -12.04
N LEU A 182 4.27 -51.45 -12.18
CA LEU A 182 3.47 -51.00 -13.32
C LEU A 182 3.32 -49.46 -13.40
N PRO A 183 3.04 -48.72 -12.31
CA PRO A 183 3.01 -47.25 -12.34
C PRO A 183 4.37 -46.61 -12.65
N VAL A 184 5.48 -47.15 -12.11
CA VAL A 184 6.84 -46.67 -12.41
C VAL A 184 7.14 -46.76 -13.91
N VAL A 185 6.83 -47.91 -14.54
CA VAL A 185 7.04 -48.10 -15.98
C VAL A 185 6.16 -47.16 -16.81
N LEU A 186 4.90 -46.96 -16.41
CA LEU A 186 3.97 -46.07 -17.10
C LEU A 186 4.46 -44.61 -17.05
N ILE A 187 4.93 -44.13 -15.89
CA ILE A 187 5.52 -42.79 -15.73
C ILE A 187 6.75 -42.62 -16.63
N TRP A 188 7.64 -43.62 -16.69
CA TRP A 188 8.82 -43.57 -17.58
C TRP A 188 8.46 -43.50 -19.07
N VAL A 189 7.42 -44.22 -19.51
CA VAL A 189 6.91 -44.15 -20.89
C VAL A 189 6.30 -42.77 -21.20
N VAL A 190 5.46 -42.24 -20.30
CA VAL A 190 4.84 -40.91 -20.47
C VAL A 190 5.89 -39.79 -20.46
N ALA A 191 6.85 -39.84 -19.54
CA ALA A 191 7.96 -38.88 -19.48
C ALA A 191 8.82 -38.94 -20.75
N GLY A 192 9.15 -40.14 -21.25
CA GLY A 192 9.89 -40.33 -22.51
C GLY A 192 9.17 -39.75 -23.73
N PHE A 193 7.83 -39.74 -23.73
CA PHE A 193 7.02 -39.09 -24.75
C PHE A 193 6.98 -37.56 -24.59
N LEU A 194 6.80 -37.06 -23.35
CA LEU A 194 6.81 -35.60 -23.06
C LEU A 194 8.15 -34.96 -23.41
N PHE A 195 9.27 -35.54 -22.98
CA PHE A 195 10.60 -35.00 -23.26
C PHE A 195 10.94 -35.03 -24.76
N ARG A 196 10.40 -35.99 -25.53
CA ARG A 196 10.48 -35.97 -27.00
C ARG A 196 9.69 -34.80 -27.61
N LYS A 197 8.57 -34.40 -27.01
CA LYS A 197 7.75 -33.27 -27.49
C LYS A 197 8.30 -31.90 -27.08
N MET A 198 8.99 -31.80 -25.94
CA MET A 198 9.71 -30.59 -25.50
C MET A 198 11.12 -30.43 -26.09
N GLY A 199 11.57 -31.36 -26.96
CA GLY A 199 12.90 -31.28 -27.59
C GLY A 199 13.09 -30.12 -28.58
N GLY A 200 12.01 -29.43 -28.97
CA GLY A 200 12.05 -28.25 -29.84
C GLY A 200 11.76 -26.97 -29.05
N SER A 201 12.78 -26.10 -28.93
CA SER A 201 12.68 -24.74 -28.34
C SER A 201 12.18 -24.68 -26.89
N GLY A 202 13.08 -24.88 -25.91
CA GLY A 202 12.81 -24.54 -24.50
C GLY A 202 13.28 -25.58 -23.49
N GLY A 203 14.57 -25.92 -23.46
CA GLY A 203 15.14 -26.73 -22.39
C GLY A 203 15.26 -25.95 -21.06
N PRO A 204 15.29 -26.63 -19.90
CA PRO A 204 15.31 -25.99 -18.57
C PRO A 204 16.54 -25.12 -18.28
N MET A 205 17.55 -25.12 -19.16
CA MET A 205 18.70 -24.19 -19.09
C MET A 205 18.36 -22.74 -19.50
N GLY A 206 17.13 -22.47 -19.96
CA GLY A 206 16.71 -21.15 -20.43
C GLY A 206 16.29 -20.14 -19.35
N VAL A 207 16.05 -20.59 -18.12
CA VAL A 207 15.40 -19.80 -17.03
C VAL A 207 16.22 -18.56 -16.62
N GLY A 208 17.53 -18.53 -16.89
CA GLY A 208 18.44 -17.43 -16.51
C GLY A 208 18.65 -16.33 -17.56
N LYS A 209 17.87 -16.25 -18.64
CA LYS A 209 17.97 -15.15 -19.62
C LYS A 209 16.66 -14.38 -19.73
N SER A 210 16.63 -13.22 -19.08
CA SER A 210 15.53 -12.26 -19.16
C SER A 210 15.34 -11.77 -20.60
N ASN A 211 14.20 -12.08 -21.21
CA ASN A 211 13.64 -11.37 -22.35
C ASN A 211 12.65 -10.30 -21.85
N ALA A 212 13.02 -9.54 -20.82
CA ALA A 212 12.25 -8.36 -20.43
C ALA A 212 12.17 -7.41 -21.63
N LYS A 213 10.95 -7.10 -22.07
CA LYS A 213 10.70 -5.97 -22.96
C LYS A 213 10.91 -4.70 -22.15
N VAL A 214 12.16 -4.24 -22.06
CA VAL A 214 12.48 -2.92 -21.54
C VAL A 214 11.81 -1.90 -22.45
N TYR A 215 10.75 -1.27 -21.97
CA TYR A 215 9.96 -0.31 -22.76
C TYR A 215 10.70 1.02 -22.85
N VAL A 216 11.69 1.09 -23.75
CA VAL A 216 12.41 2.32 -24.09
C VAL A 216 11.50 3.23 -24.90
N GLN A 217 10.87 4.19 -24.23
CA GLN A 217 10.19 5.30 -24.90
C GLN A 217 11.25 6.33 -25.26
N LYS A 218 11.54 6.50 -26.56
CA LYS A 218 12.53 7.49 -27.03
C LYS A 218 12.05 8.92 -26.83
N GLU A 219 10.75 9.13 -26.92
CA GLU A 219 10.04 10.37 -26.65
C GLU A 219 8.79 9.98 -25.83
N THR A 220 8.47 10.73 -24.79
CA THR A 220 7.29 10.46 -23.93
C THR A 220 6.02 11.14 -24.44
N GLY A 221 6.16 12.20 -25.25
CA GLY A 221 5.05 13.03 -25.72
C GLY A 221 4.40 13.90 -24.64
N VAL A 222 5.00 13.99 -23.45
CA VAL A 222 4.49 14.70 -22.26
C VAL A 222 5.55 15.68 -21.77
N THR A 223 5.14 16.88 -21.39
CA THR A 223 5.98 18.02 -20.99
C THR A 223 5.50 18.61 -19.65
N PHE A 224 6.21 19.58 -19.06
CA PHE A 224 5.73 20.25 -17.84
C PHE A 224 4.47 21.10 -18.07
N LYS A 225 4.12 21.41 -19.33
CA LYS A 225 2.86 22.09 -19.70
C LYS A 225 1.63 21.19 -19.51
N ASP A 226 1.85 19.89 -19.40
CA ASP A 226 0.83 18.86 -19.21
C ASP A 226 0.71 18.45 -17.73
N VAL A 227 1.48 19.10 -16.84
CA VAL A 227 1.50 18.84 -15.39
C VAL A 227 1.18 20.13 -14.62
N ALA A 228 -0.08 20.29 -14.26
CA ALA A 228 -0.58 21.37 -13.40
C ALA A 228 -0.54 21.00 -11.91
N GLY A 229 -0.65 21.99 -11.03
CA GLY A 229 -0.73 21.84 -9.56
C GLY A 229 0.57 21.50 -8.82
N GLU A 230 1.57 20.96 -9.50
CA GLU A 230 2.82 20.48 -8.90
C GLU A 230 3.98 21.49 -9.04
N ASP A 231 3.76 22.77 -8.72
CA ASP A 231 4.72 23.85 -9.06
C ASP A 231 6.07 23.72 -8.31
N GLU A 232 6.08 23.42 -7.00
CA GLU A 232 7.31 23.18 -6.21
C GLU A 232 8.10 21.94 -6.68
N ALA A 233 7.38 20.88 -7.04
CA ALA A 233 7.96 19.64 -7.53
C ALA A 233 8.56 19.83 -8.94
N LYS A 234 7.91 20.63 -9.80
CA LYS A 234 8.45 21.04 -11.10
C LYS A 234 9.71 21.88 -10.95
N GLU A 235 9.75 22.90 -10.09
CA GLU A 235 10.96 23.70 -9.86
C GLU A 235 12.15 22.82 -9.41
N SER A 236 11.89 21.93 -8.45
CA SER A 236 12.87 20.92 -7.96
C SER A 236 13.40 19.98 -9.05
N LEU A 237 12.66 19.82 -10.15
CA LEU A 237 13.00 18.98 -11.30
C LEU A 237 13.54 19.76 -12.51
N VAL A 238 13.27 21.07 -12.64
CA VAL A 238 13.87 21.93 -13.67
C VAL A 238 15.39 21.98 -13.52
N GLU A 239 15.92 22.00 -12.28
CA GLU A 239 17.35 21.83 -12.02
C GLU A 239 17.90 20.50 -12.60
N VAL A 240 17.10 19.44 -12.55
CA VAL A 240 17.44 18.10 -13.03
C VAL A 240 17.36 18.03 -14.56
N VAL A 241 16.47 18.80 -15.20
CA VAL A 241 16.38 18.95 -16.66
C VAL A 241 17.56 19.75 -17.22
N ASP A 242 17.97 20.87 -16.62
CA ASP A 242 19.19 21.59 -17.03
C ASP A 242 20.46 20.75 -16.77
N PHE A 243 20.48 19.98 -15.68
CA PHE A 243 21.54 18.99 -15.46
C PHE A 243 21.64 17.96 -16.62
N LEU A 244 20.53 17.38 -17.08
CA LEU A 244 20.52 16.40 -18.17
C LEU A 244 20.93 17.00 -19.52
N HIS A 245 20.53 18.25 -19.80
CA HIS A 245 20.99 18.99 -20.99
C HIS A 245 22.49 19.35 -20.92
N ASN A 246 22.95 19.83 -19.76
CA ASN A 246 24.25 20.49 -19.61
C ASN A 246 25.15 19.82 -18.54
N PRO A 247 25.38 18.49 -18.53
CA PRO A 247 26.11 17.82 -17.45
C PRO A 247 27.55 18.31 -17.29
N GLN A 248 28.15 18.84 -18.36
CA GLN A 248 29.48 19.47 -18.34
C GLN A 248 29.53 20.78 -17.53
N LYS A 249 28.43 21.55 -17.45
CA LYS A 249 28.31 22.82 -16.71
C LYS A 249 28.61 22.59 -15.22
N TYR A 250 27.91 21.61 -14.65
CA TYR A 250 28.06 21.16 -13.27
C TYR A 250 29.42 20.49 -13.02
N SER A 251 29.83 19.58 -13.92
CA SER A 251 31.11 18.86 -13.82
C SER A 251 32.33 19.79 -13.78
N LYS A 252 32.33 20.90 -14.54
CA LYS A 252 33.43 21.88 -14.57
C LYS A 252 33.68 22.60 -13.24
N ILE A 253 32.66 22.73 -12.40
CA ILE A 253 32.74 23.36 -11.07
C ILE A 253 33.00 22.30 -9.97
N GLY A 254 33.02 21.00 -10.33
CA GLY A 254 33.18 19.89 -9.39
C GLY A 254 31.91 19.55 -8.61
N ALA A 255 30.76 20.10 -9.01
CA ALA A 255 29.47 19.69 -8.45
C ALA A 255 29.21 18.22 -8.76
N LYS A 256 28.77 17.45 -7.76
CA LYS A 256 28.41 16.05 -7.95
C LYS A 256 26.99 15.96 -8.51
N LEU A 257 26.87 15.20 -9.59
CA LEU A 257 25.63 14.96 -10.31
C LEU A 257 24.73 14.06 -9.43
N PRO A 258 23.44 14.42 -9.18
CA PRO A 258 22.55 13.61 -8.35
C PRO A 258 22.32 12.26 -9.02
N LYS A 259 22.49 11.15 -8.28
CA LYS A 259 22.35 9.81 -8.86
C LYS A 259 20.90 9.36 -8.96
N GLY A 260 20.01 9.91 -8.14
CA GLY A 260 18.59 9.67 -8.24
C GLY A 260 17.74 10.49 -7.28
N ALA A 261 16.49 10.71 -7.67
CA ALA A 261 15.48 11.41 -6.87
C ALA A 261 14.28 10.50 -6.60
N LEU A 262 13.75 10.58 -5.38
CA LEU A 262 12.55 9.85 -4.97
C LEU A 262 11.35 10.81 -4.98
N LEU A 263 10.37 10.55 -5.84
CA LEU A 263 9.05 11.18 -5.85
C LEU A 263 8.19 10.54 -4.75
N VAL A 264 7.74 11.36 -3.80
CA VAL A 264 7.03 10.92 -2.60
C VAL A 264 5.70 11.66 -2.50
N GLY A 265 4.60 10.95 -2.31
CA GLY A 265 3.29 11.59 -2.10
C GLY A 265 2.13 10.61 -2.14
N PRO A 266 0.88 11.07 -1.98
CA PRO A 266 -0.32 10.23 -2.06
C PRO A 266 -0.47 9.54 -3.43
N PRO A 267 -1.22 8.42 -3.54
CA PRO A 267 -1.60 7.89 -4.84
C PRO A 267 -2.42 8.92 -5.63
N GLY A 268 -2.31 8.91 -6.97
CA GLY A 268 -3.09 9.79 -7.85
C GLY A 268 -2.54 11.21 -8.08
N THR A 269 -1.51 11.65 -7.35
CA THR A 269 -0.85 12.97 -7.52
C THR A 269 0.11 13.06 -8.71
N GLY A 270 -0.12 12.27 -9.76
CA GLY A 270 0.60 12.43 -11.02
C GLY A 270 2.12 12.11 -11.00
N LYS A 271 2.71 11.53 -9.95
CA LYS A 271 4.16 11.17 -9.89
C LYS A 271 4.70 10.52 -11.18
N THR A 272 3.98 9.55 -11.73
CA THR A 272 4.31 8.84 -12.98
C THR A 272 4.20 9.71 -14.24
N LEU A 273 3.35 10.73 -14.23
CA LEU A 273 3.19 11.74 -15.28
C LEU A 273 4.32 12.78 -15.19
N LEU A 274 4.62 13.26 -13.99
CA LEU A 274 5.73 14.17 -13.71
C LEU A 274 7.07 13.56 -14.14
N ALA A 275 7.33 12.29 -13.85
CA ALA A 275 8.53 11.58 -14.33
C ALA A 275 8.64 11.52 -15.86
N LYS A 276 7.51 11.39 -16.59
CA LYS A 276 7.47 11.42 -18.06
C LYS A 276 7.67 12.83 -18.61
N ALA A 277 7.17 13.85 -17.92
CA ALA A 277 7.37 15.26 -18.25
C ALA A 277 8.86 15.64 -18.17
N VAL A 278 9.57 15.23 -17.10
CA VAL A 278 11.03 15.45 -16.97
C VAL A 278 11.79 14.86 -18.16
N ALA A 279 11.42 13.65 -18.60
CA ALA A 279 12.07 13.01 -19.75
C ALA A 279 11.75 13.68 -21.09
N GLY A 280 10.52 14.15 -21.26
CA GLY A 280 10.09 14.87 -22.46
C GLY A 280 10.74 16.25 -22.59
N GLU A 281 10.80 17.00 -21.48
CA GLU A 281 11.48 18.30 -21.39
C GLU A 281 13.00 18.17 -21.55
N ALA A 282 13.61 17.12 -20.99
CA ALA A 282 15.04 16.83 -21.18
C ALA A 282 15.37 16.21 -22.56
N HIS A 283 14.37 15.85 -23.36
CA HIS A 283 14.52 15.15 -24.64
C HIS A 283 15.42 13.89 -24.59
N VAL A 284 15.35 13.12 -23.49
CA VAL A 284 16.15 11.90 -23.28
C VAL A 284 15.29 10.62 -23.25
N PRO A 285 15.84 9.45 -23.62
CA PRO A 285 15.13 8.18 -23.52
C PRO A 285 14.62 7.87 -22.11
N PHE A 286 13.35 7.47 -22.02
CA PHE A 286 12.66 7.10 -20.79
C PHE A 286 12.52 5.58 -20.69
N PHE A 287 13.02 5.03 -19.59
CA PHE A 287 12.90 3.62 -19.22
C PHE A 287 11.90 3.51 -18.07
N SER A 288 10.72 2.95 -18.31
CA SER A 288 9.66 2.80 -17.29
C SER A 288 9.53 1.34 -16.85
N LEU A 289 9.64 1.07 -15.55
CA LEU A 289 9.44 -0.24 -14.92
C LEU A 289 8.68 -0.07 -13.59
N THR A 290 8.00 -1.11 -13.13
CA THR A 290 7.35 -1.12 -11.81
C THR A 290 8.18 -1.98 -10.83
N GLY A 291 8.24 -1.62 -9.55
CA GLY A 291 8.99 -2.37 -8.52
C GLY A 291 8.55 -3.84 -8.42
N SER A 292 7.27 -4.12 -8.70
CA SER A 292 6.72 -5.47 -8.79
C SER A 292 7.27 -6.30 -9.97
N ASP A 293 7.78 -5.69 -11.05
CA ASP A 293 8.43 -6.40 -12.17
C ASP A 293 9.74 -7.10 -11.78
N PHE A 294 10.31 -6.80 -10.61
CA PHE A 294 11.55 -7.39 -10.13
C PHE A 294 11.36 -8.47 -9.06
N ILE A 295 10.13 -8.80 -8.67
CA ILE A 295 9.83 -9.82 -7.66
C ILE A 295 9.39 -11.11 -8.36
N GLU A 296 10.18 -12.18 -8.25
CA GLU A 296 9.84 -13.49 -8.82
C GLU A 296 9.92 -14.63 -7.81
N LEU A 297 9.24 -15.74 -8.12
CA LEU A 297 9.35 -17.02 -7.38
C LEU A 297 10.76 -17.66 -7.51
N TYR A 298 11.60 -17.16 -8.42
CA TYR A 298 12.92 -17.70 -8.72
C TYR A 298 14.02 -16.77 -8.19
N VAL A 299 14.67 -17.20 -7.10
CA VAL A 299 15.77 -16.48 -6.44
C VAL A 299 16.83 -16.04 -7.46
N GLY A 300 17.13 -14.73 -7.48
CA GLY A 300 18.15 -14.13 -8.33
C GLY A 300 17.68 -13.68 -9.71
N VAL A 301 16.43 -13.93 -10.12
CA VAL A 301 15.92 -13.43 -11.42
C VAL A 301 15.70 -11.91 -11.37
N GLY A 302 15.10 -11.37 -10.31
CA GLY A 302 15.00 -9.92 -10.09
C GLY A 302 16.37 -9.23 -10.12
N ALA A 303 17.35 -9.79 -9.40
CA ALA A 303 18.74 -9.33 -9.46
C ALA A 303 19.41 -9.49 -10.84
N SER A 304 18.91 -10.34 -11.77
CA SER A 304 19.36 -10.30 -13.17
C SER A 304 18.68 -9.17 -13.94
N ARG A 305 17.35 -9.01 -13.78
CA ARG A 305 16.57 -7.92 -14.41
C ARG A 305 17.17 -6.55 -14.08
N VAL A 306 17.56 -6.29 -12.83
CA VAL A 306 18.28 -5.06 -12.41
C VAL A 306 19.59 -4.88 -13.17
N ARG A 307 20.46 -5.89 -13.21
CA ARG A 307 21.74 -5.83 -13.95
C ARG A 307 21.55 -5.59 -15.44
N ASP A 308 20.52 -6.18 -16.05
CA ASP A 308 20.27 -6.02 -17.48
C ASP A 308 19.68 -4.63 -17.79
N LEU A 309 18.79 -4.09 -16.95
CA LEU A 309 18.31 -2.71 -17.02
C LEU A 309 19.46 -1.69 -17.00
N PHE A 310 20.38 -1.77 -16.03
CA PHE A 310 21.50 -0.82 -15.92
C PHE A 310 22.47 -0.91 -17.10
N LYS A 311 22.67 -2.11 -17.69
CA LYS A 311 23.42 -2.27 -18.94
C LYS A 311 22.74 -1.59 -20.12
N GLU A 312 21.41 -1.56 -20.18
CA GLU A 312 20.68 -0.91 -21.28
C GLU A 312 20.55 0.59 -21.10
N ALA A 313 20.34 1.08 -19.88
CA ALA A 313 20.48 2.50 -19.55
C ALA A 313 21.88 3.02 -19.93
N THR A 314 22.94 2.30 -19.56
CA THR A 314 24.33 2.66 -19.90
C THR A 314 24.63 2.69 -21.40
N LYS A 315 23.88 1.95 -22.25
CA LYS A 315 24.01 2.01 -23.72
C LYS A 315 23.29 3.21 -24.35
N ASN A 316 22.27 3.74 -23.68
CA ASN A 316 21.39 4.79 -24.20
C ASN A 316 21.53 6.11 -23.42
N ALA A 317 22.61 6.26 -22.63
CA ALA A 317 22.87 7.44 -21.82
C ALA A 317 23.24 8.67 -22.70
N PRO A 318 22.79 9.90 -22.35
CA PRO A 318 22.02 10.26 -21.16
C PRO A 318 20.56 9.78 -21.23
N CYS A 319 20.01 9.32 -20.11
CA CYS A 319 18.66 8.74 -20.04
C CYS A 319 18.08 8.75 -18.61
N ILE A 320 16.76 8.59 -18.51
CA ILE A 320 16.04 8.48 -17.23
C ILE A 320 15.54 7.05 -17.04
N VAL A 321 15.83 6.49 -15.87
CA VAL A 321 15.30 5.20 -15.39
C VAL A 321 14.27 5.46 -14.31
N PHE A 322 13.00 5.25 -14.64
CA PHE A 322 11.87 5.38 -13.72
C PHE A 322 11.46 4.02 -13.15
N ILE A 323 11.36 3.94 -11.82
CA ILE A 323 10.89 2.78 -11.06
C ILE A 323 9.69 3.21 -10.23
N ASP A 324 8.49 2.86 -10.68
CA ASP A 324 7.26 3.04 -9.89
C ASP A 324 7.15 2.00 -8.78
N GLU A 325 6.31 2.21 -7.77
CA GLU A 325 6.13 1.29 -6.61
C GLU A 325 7.45 0.77 -6.00
N ILE A 326 8.47 1.63 -5.84
CA ILE A 326 9.82 1.17 -5.44
C ILE A 326 9.84 0.50 -4.06
N ASP A 327 8.85 0.76 -3.20
CA ASP A 327 8.65 0.07 -1.92
C ASP A 327 8.28 -1.42 -2.04
N ALA A 328 7.91 -1.92 -3.22
CA ALA A 328 7.76 -3.35 -3.47
C ALA A 328 9.09 -4.10 -3.25
N ILE A 329 10.20 -3.57 -3.78
CA ILE A 329 11.56 -4.12 -3.60
C ILE A 329 12.35 -3.45 -2.47
N GLY A 330 12.08 -2.18 -2.20
CA GLY A 330 12.84 -1.34 -1.29
C GLY A 330 12.49 -1.48 0.19
N ARG A 331 11.61 -2.42 0.56
CA ARG A 331 11.07 -2.52 1.91
C ARG A 331 12.10 -2.91 2.99
N SER A 332 12.00 -2.29 4.15
CA SER A 332 12.78 -2.56 5.37
C SER A 332 12.61 -3.98 5.94
N ARG A 333 13.64 -4.42 6.69
CA ARG A 333 13.85 -5.79 7.21
C ARG A 333 13.04 -6.11 8.48
N ASP A 334 11.72 -5.92 8.44
CA ASP A 334 10.86 -6.06 9.65
C ASP A 334 10.26 -7.46 9.88
N SER A 335 10.63 -8.45 9.07
CA SER A 335 10.15 -9.83 9.22
C SER A 335 10.90 -10.60 10.33
N LYS A 336 10.40 -10.53 11.57
CA LYS A 336 10.79 -11.47 12.66
C LYS A 336 10.46 -12.94 12.38
N TYR A 337 9.68 -13.22 11.32
CA TYR A 337 9.36 -14.55 10.83
C TYR A 337 9.96 -14.72 9.43
N GLY A 338 10.97 -15.58 9.31
CA GLY A 338 11.77 -15.74 8.08
C GLY A 338 11.13 -16.62 7.00
N GLY A 339 11.65 -16.51 5.77
CA GLY A 339 11.35 -17.42 4.65
C GLY A 339 10.94 -16.75 3.33
N GLY A 340 10.42 -15.51 3.36
CA GLY A 340 9.83 -14.86 2.18
C GLY A 340 10.55 -13.63 1.62
N ASN A 341 11.72 -13.25 2.15
CA ASN A 341 12.39 -11.97 1.83
C ASN A 341 13.75 -12.09 1.14
N GLU A 342 14.33 -13.29 1.00
CA GLU A 342 15.70 -13.46 0.45
C GLU A 342 15.83 -12.98 -1.00
N GLU A 343 14.82 -13.23 -1.85
CA GLU A 343 14.80 -12.77 -3.24
C GLU A 343 14.71 -11.24 -3.32
N ARG A 344 13.78 -10.64 -2.55
CA ARG A 344 13.61 -9.19 -2.44
C ARG A 344 14.90 -8.51 -1.96
N GLU A 345 15.54 -9.06 -0.92
CA GLU A 345 16.82 -8.56 -0.41
C GLU A 345 17.95 -8.70 -1.43
N GLN A 346 18.01 -9.79 -2.20
CA GLN A 346 19.03 -9.96 -3.25
C GLN A 346 18.83 -8.94 -4.38
N THR A 347 17.58 -8.74 -4.81
CA THR A 347 17.19 -7.75 -5.83
C THR A 347 17.48 -6.32 -5.36
N LEU A 348 17.15 -5.98 -4.11
CA LEU A 348 17.47 -4.69 -3.48
C LEU A 348 18.99 -4.47 -3.38
N ASN A 349 19.74 -5.44 -2.87
CA ASN A 349 21.20 -5.35 -2.77
C ASN A 349 21.87 -5.18 -4.14
N GLN A 350 21.32 -5.82 -5.20
CA GLN A 350 21.79 -5.58 -6.57
C GLN A 350 21.49 -4.16 -7.03
N LEU A 351 20.29 -3.62 -6.77
CA LEU A 351 19.95 -2.24 -7.12
C LEU A 351 20.91 -1.25 -6.45
N LEU A 352 21.17 -1.42 -5.15
CA LEU A 352 22.15 -0.61 -4.42
C LEU A 352 23.57 -0.74 -5.01
N SER A 353 23.97 -1.95 -5.41
CA SER A 353 25.27 -2.23 -6.04
C SER A 353 25.43 -1.57 -7.42
N GLU A 354 24.39 -1.58 -8.26
CA GLU A 354 24.42 -0.86 -9.54
C GLU A 354 24.39 0.66 -9.33
N MET A 355 23.54 1.17 -8.41
CA MET A 355 23.45 2.59 -8.07
C MET A 355 24.80 3.14 -7.60
N ASP A 356 25.49 2.45 -6.70
CA ASP A 356 26.84 2.85 -6.26
C ASP A 356 27.85 2.76 -7.41
N GLY A 357 27.79 1.69 -8.21
CA GLY A 357 28.79 1.32 -9.20
C GLY A 357 28.77 2.10 -10.52
N PHE A 358 27.65 2.72 -10.92
CA PHE A 358 27.62 3.48 -12.19
C PHE A 358 28.36 4.82 -12.10
N ASP A 359 29.01 5.20 -13.20
CA ASP A 359 29.67 6.51 -13.33
C ASP A 359 28.63 7.60 -13.61
N SER A 360 28.50 8.54 -12.67
CA SER A 360 27.56 9.66 -12.75
C SER A 360 27.83 10.58 -13.94
N SER A 361 29.06 10.66 -14.44
CA SER A 361 29.43 11.54 -15.57
C SER A 361 28.68 11.24 -16.88
N LYS A 362 28.06 10.06 -16.98
CA LYS A 362 27.31 9.59 -18.15
C LYS A 362 25.91 10.18 -18.29
N GLY A 363 25.39 10.91 -17.30
CA GLY A 363 24.05 11.51 -17.36
C GLY A 363 22.92 10.47 -17.28
N ILE A 364 23.08 9.44 -16.46
CA ILE A 364 22.01 8.50 -16.11
C ILE A 364 21.36 8.98 -14.81
N LEU A 365 20.06 9.23 -14.84
CA LEU A 365 19.27 9.62 -13.67
C LEU A 365 18.29 8.50 -13.31
N ILE A 366 18.17 8.20 -12.01
CA ILE A 366 17.18 7.24 -11.50
C ILE A 366 16.06 8.01 -10.78
N LEU A 367 14.83 7.86 -11.24
CA LEU A 367 13.64 8.37 -10.57
C LEU A 367 12.88 7.21 -9.93
N GLY A 368 12.73 7.22 -8.61
CA GLY A 368 11.86 6.29 -7.90
C GLY A 368 10.53 6.96 -7.57
N ALA A 369 9.41 6.25 -7.60
CA ALA A 369 8.16 6.72 -7.02
C ALA A 369 7.67 5.77 -5.92
N THR A 370 7.10 6.35 -4.85
CA THR A 370 6.45 5.60 -3.78
C THR A 370 5.29 6.38 -3.16
N ASN A 371 4.32 5.64 -2.61
CA ASN A 371 3.31 6.18 -1.70
C ASN A 371 3.68 5.93 -0.22
N ARG A 372 4.86 5.35 0.04
CA ARG A 372 5.27 4.74 1.31
C ARG A 372 6.76 4.97 1.67
N PRO A 373 7.20 6.23 1.82
CA PRO A 373 8.59 6.54 2.13
C PRO A 373 9.05 5.98 3.50
N GLU A 374 8.12 5.66 4.40
CA GLU A 374 8.39 5.19 5.75
C GLU A 374 8.90 3.74 5.81
N ILE A 375 8.43 2.88 4.90
CA ILE A 375 8.84 1.46 4.87
C ILE A 375 10.08 1.22 4.00
N LEU A 376 10.66 2.25 3.39
CA LEU A 376 11.86 2.11 2.57
C LEU A 376 13.11 1.88 3.44
N ASP A 377 13.97 0.96 3.00
CA ASP A 377 15.28 0.75 3.61
C ASP A 377 16.09 2.05 3.53
N LYS A 378 16.56 2.51 4.71
CA LYS A 378 17.40 3.70 4.88
C LYS A 378 18.71 3.62 4.10
N ALA A 379 19.07 2.47 3.53
CA ALA A 379 20.15 2.29 2.57
C ALA A 379 19.85 2.91 1.19
N LEU A 380 18.61 2.90 0.69
CA LEU A 380 18.23 3.56 -0.56
C LEU A 380 18.36 5.08 -0.46
N LEU A 381 18.03 5.63 0.71
CA LEU A 381 17.90 7.05 1.01
C LEU A 381 19.23 7.71 1.44
N ARG A 382 20.38 7.13 1.03
CA ARG A 382 21.72 7.64 1.34
C ARG A 382 22.27 8.51 0.20
N PRO A 383 23.14 9.50 0.49
CA PRO A 383 23.80 10.30 -0.54
C PRO A 383 24.51 9.43 -1.60
N GLY A 384 24.32 9.75 -2.88
CA GLY A 384 24.80 8.95 -4.01
C GLY A 384 23.87 7.81 -4.45
N ARG A 385 22.66 7.72 -3.89
CA ARG A 385 21.59 6.79 -4.31
C ARG A 385 20.33 7.59 -4.62
N PHE A 386 19.27 7.48 -3.80
CA PHE A 386 18.18 8.47 -3.80
C PHE A 386 18.58 9.63 -2.87
N ASP A 387 19.40 10.53 -3.41
CA ASP A 387 19.98 11.66 -2.68
C ASP A 387 19.05 12.88 -2.62
N ARG A 388 18.13 13.03 -3.58
CA ARG A 388 16.98 13.94 -3.49
C ARG A 388 15.69 13.22 -3.11
N ARG A 389 14.84 13.89 -2.34
CA ARG A 389 13.42 13.56 -2.18
C ARG A 389 12.62 14.76 -2.65
N ILE A 390 11.60 14.52 -3.45
CA ILE A 390 10.73 15.54 -4.02
C ILE A 390 9.31 15.15 -3.62
N ILE A 391 8.64 16.05 -2.90
CA ILE A 391 7.27 15.84 -2.43
C ILE A 391 6.32 16.21 -3.57
N VAL A 392 5.30 15.39 -3.77
CA VAL A 392 4.29 15.50 -4.83
C VAL A 392 2.93 15.28 -4.14
N ASP A 393 2.51 16.29 -3.39
CA ASP A 393 1.40 16.22 -2.42
C ASP A 393 0.03 16.44 -3.12
N LYS A 394 -1.03 16.73 -2.37
CA LYS A 394 -2.31 17.12 -2.95
C LYS A 394 -2.27 18.55 -3.52
N PRO A 395 -2.88 18.80 -4.70
CA PRO A 395 -2.97 20.14 -5.27
C PRO A 395 -3.87 21.06 -4.42
N ASP A 396 -3.43 22.31 -4.25
CA ASP A 396 -4.20 23.43 -3.68
C ASP A 396 -5.35 23.86 -4.62
N LEU A 397 -6.21 24.79 -4.19
CA LEU A 397 -7.31 25.32 -5.01
C LEU A 397 -6.85 25.72 -6.42
N LYS A 398 -5.77 26.50 -6.54
CA LYS A 398 -5.24 26.95 -7.83
C LYS A 398 -4.72 25.77 -8.65
N GLY A 399 -4.01 24.84 -8.03
CA GLY A 399 -3.56 23.61 -8.65
C GLY A 399 -4.70 22.75 -9.18
N ARG A 400 -5.80 22.60 -8.41
CA ARG A 400 -7.00 21.87 -8.84
C ARG A 400 -7.67 22.56 -10.02
N VAL A 401 -7.79 23.88 -10.00
CA VAL A 401 -8.29 24.69 -11.14
C VAL A 401 -7.44 24.46 -12.39
N GLU A 402 -6.11 24.52 -12.30
CA GLU A 402 -5.23 24.31 -13.46
C GLU A 402 -5.22 22.85 -13.94
N ILE A 403 -5.36 21.86 -13.06
CA ILE A 403 -5.54 20.44 -13.44
C ILE A 403 -6.86 20.24 -14.18
N LEU A 404 -7.96 20.82 -13.68
CA LEU A 404 -9.25 20.81 -14.37
C LEU A 404 -9.15 21.47 -15.75
N LYS A 405 -8.46 22.63 -15.87
CA LYS A 405 -8.20 23.30 -17.15
C LYS A 405 -7.32 22.48 -18.10
N VAL A 406 -6.36 21.69 -17.61
CA VAL A 406 -5.55 20.79 -18.45
C VAL A 406 -6.44 19.69 -19.03
N HIS A 407 -7.24 19.00 -18.21
CA HIS A 407 -8.11 17.92 -18.68
C HIS A 407 -9.35 18.42 -19.45
N ALA A 408 -9.74 19.69 -19.28
CA ALA A 408 -10.81 20.31 -20.05
C ALA A 408 -10.48 20.50 -21.54
N LYS A 409 -9.20 20.63 -21.93
CA LYS A 409 -8.79 20.94 -23.31
C LYS A 409 -9.29 19.95 -24.36
N ASP A 410 -9.38 18.67 -23.99
CA ASP A 410 -9.83 17.59 -24.88
C ASP A 410 -11.37 17.38 -24.85
N VAL A 411 -12.10 18.16 -24.05
CA VAL A 411 -13.54 18.01 -23.81
C VAL A 411 -14.30 19.27 -24.24
N LYS A 412 -15.36 19.09 -25.05
CA LYS A 412 -16.27 20.18 -25.39
C LYS A 412 -17.06 20.62 -24.16
N MET A 413 -16.73 21.80 -23.62
CA MET A 413 -17.47 22.44 -22.53
C MET A 413 -18.37 23.56 -23.03
N ASP A 414 -19.45 23.81 -22.29
CA ASP A 414 -20.34 24.96 -22.45
C ASP A 414 -19.64 26.25 -21.94
N GLU A 415 -19.92 27.41 -22.54
CA GLU A 415 -19.36 28.71 -22.12
C GLU A 415 -19.77 29.10 -20.69
N THR A 416 -20.83 28.49 -20.15
CA THR A 416 -21.34 28.69 -18.78
C THR A 416 -20.64 27.83 -17.71
N VAL A 417 -19.57 27.11 -18.05
CA VAL A 417 -18.81 26.28 -17.10
C VAL A 417 -17.90 27.12 -16.19
N ASP A 418 -18.04 26.92 -14.88
CA ASP A 418 -17.22 27.50 -13.82
C ASP A 418 -16.37 26.39 -13.18
N LEU A 419 -15.08 26.34 -13.53
CA LEU A 419 -14.14 25.36 -12.99
C LEU A 419 -13.65 25.70 -11.59
N ASP A 420 -13.75 26.96 -11.16
CA ASP A 420 -13.31 27.42 -9.84
C ASP A 420 -14.29 26.90 -8.76
N ALA A 421 -15.60 26.97 -9.04
CA ALA A 421 -16.64 26.36 -8.20
C ALA A 421 -16.51 24.82 -8.10
N ILE A 422 -16.01 24.16 -9.15
CA ILE A 422 -15.72 22.71 -9.12
C ILE A 422 -14.45 22.42 -8.31
N ALA A 423 -13.39 23.22 -8.44
CA ALA A 423 -12.16 23.07 -7.66
C ALA A 423 -12.37 23.29 -6.15
N LEU A 424 -13.33 24.16 -5.78
CA LEU A 424 -13.76 24.39 -4.41
C LEU A 424 -14.57 23.19 -3.87
N ALA A 425 -15.54 22.71 -4.65
CA ALA A 425 -16.35 21.52 -4.33
C ALA A 425 -15.59 20.18 -4.40
N THR A 426 -14.28 20.20 -4.72
CA THR A 426 -13.39 19.03 -4.79
C THR A 426 -12.17 19.19 -3.87
N SER A 427 -12.32 19.94 -2.77
CA SER A 427 -11.30 20.06 -1.72
C SER A 427 -10.70 18.70 -1.33
N GLY A 428 -9.37 18.61 -1.32
CA GLY A 428 -8.64 17.39 -1.00
C GLY A 428 -8.68 16.26 -2.05
N ALA A 429 -9.28 16.45 -3.23
CA ALA A 429 -9.19 15.50 -4.35
C ALA A 429 -7.78 15.50 -4.98
N VAL A 430 -7.33 14.36 -5.53
CA VAL A 430 -6.04 14.28 -6.25
C VAL A 430 -6.22 14.40 -7.77
N GLY A 431 -5.14 14.64 -8.51
CA GLY A 431 -5.19 14.90 -9.95
C GLY A 431 -5.89 13.79 -10.76
N SER A 432 -5.72 12.52 -10.38
CA SER A 432 -6.46 11.40 -10.99
C SER A 432 -7.98 11.48 -10.82
N ASP A 433 -8.45 12.02 -9.70
CA ASP A 433 -9.87 12.12 -9.39
C ASP A 433 -10.50 13.24 -10.21
N LEU A 434 -9.82 14.38 -10.31
CA LEU A 434 -10.22 15.52 -11.14
C LEU A 434 -10.28 15.13 -12.63
N ALA A 435 -9.26 14.41 -13.13
CA ALA A 435 -9.26 13.86 -14.48
C ALA A 435 -10.46 12.92 -14.73
N ASN A 436 -10.78 12.07 -13.74
CA ASN A 436 -11.92 11.16 -13.81
C ASN A 436 -13.27 11.91 -13.74
N MET A 437 -13.38 12.99 -12.97
CA MET A 437 -14.57 13.85 -12.92
C MET A 437 -14.84 14.52 -14.26
N ILE A 438 -13.83 15.09 -14.93
CA ILE A 438 -13.99 15.65 -16.28
C ILE A 438 -14.45 14.58 -17.28
N ASN A 439 -13.84 13.39 -17.24
CA ASN A 439 -14.21 12.27 -18.12
C ASN A 439 -15.64 11.76 -17.86
N GLU A 440 -16.05 11.58 -16.60
CA GLU A 440 -17.41 11.15 -16.27
C GLU A 440 -18.47 12.24 -16.54
N ALA A 441 -18.11 13.52 -16.47
CA ALA A 441 -18.97 14.62 -16.91
C ALA A 441 -19.19 14.59 -18.44
N ALA A 442 -18.14 14.34 -19.23
CA ALA A 442 -18.24 14.12 -20.67
C ALA A 442 -19.13 12.90 -21.01
N ILE A 443 -18.92 11.79 -20.30
CA ILE A 443 -19.75 10.59 -20.43
C ILE A 443 -21.22 10.88 -20.06
N ASN A 444 -21.49 11.72 -19.07
CA ASN A 444 -22.85 12.10 -18.67
C ASN A 444 -23.54 13.02 -19.69
N ALA A 445 -22.82 14.00 -20.27
CA ALA A 445 -23.35 14.81 -21.37
C ALA A 445 -23.73 13.94 -22.57
N VAL A 446 -22.89 12.97 -22.94
CA VAL A 446 -23.14 12.03 -24.05
C VAL A 446 -24.33 11.09 -23.76
N LYS A 447 -24.49 10.58 -22.54
CA LYS A 447 -25.68 9.77 -22.14
C LYS A 447 -26.98 10.55 -22.31
N GLU A 448 -26.97 11.84 -21.98
CA GLU A 448 -28.11 12.76 -22.11
C GLU A 448 -28.24 13.36 -23.52
N GLY A 449 -27.48 12.86 -24.51
CA GLY A 449 -27.58 13.26 -25.91
C GLY A 449 -27.07 14.66 -26.24
N ARG A 450 -26.20 15.25 -25.40
CA ARG A 450 -25.67 16.61 -25.56
C ARG A 450 -24.25 16.60 -26.11
N GLU A 451 -23.93 17.58 -26.96
CA GLU A 451 -22.60 17.74 -27.56
C GLU A 451 -21.59 18.48 -26.68
N PHE A 452 -22.06 19.16 -25.62
CA PHE A 452 -21.26 19.99 -24.72
C PHE A 452 -21.54 19.60 -23.26
N VAL A 453 -20.48 19.64 -22.44
CA VAL A 453 -20.52 19.41 -21.00
C VAL A 453 -20.94 20.70 -20.29
N SER A 454 -21.99 20.63 -19.48
CA SER A 454 -22.50 21.76 -18.70
C SER A 454 -22.06 21.69 -17.24
N GLN A 455 -22.21 22.80 -16.50
CA GLN A 455 -21.92 22.86 -15.06
C GLN A 455 -22.65 21.78 -14.24
N LYS A 456 -23.87 21.39 -14.67
CA LYS A 456 -24.65 20.33 -14.03
C LYS A 456 -23.97 18.96 -14.15
N ASP A 457 -23.30 18.69 -15.26
CA ASP A 457 -22.62 17.40 -15.50
C ASP A 457 -21.34 17.28 -14.67
N LEU A 458 -20.64 18.39 -14.49
CA LEU A 458 -19.45 18.49 -13.64
C LEU A 458 -19.82 18.24 -12.17
N PHE A 459 -20.82 18.94 -11.62
CA PHE A 459 -21.31 18.63 -10.26
C PHE A 459 -21.82 17.18 -10.13
N ALA A 460 -22.58 16.68 -11.11
CA ALA A 460 -23.02 15.28 -11.10
C ALA A 460 -21.84 14.29 -11.14
N ALA A 461 -20.74 14.62 -11.82
CA ALA A 461 -19.52 13.80 -11.85
C ALA A 461 -18.72 13.90 -10.54
N VAL A 462 -18.66 15.07 -9.89
CA VAL A 462 -18.09 15.23 -8.53
C VAL A 462 -18.83 14.33 -7.55
N GLU A 463 -20.16 14.37 -7.51
CA GLU A 463 -20.97 13.45 -6.70
C GLU A 463 -20.69 11.98 -7.04
N GLN A 464 -20.51 11.68 -8.33
CA GLN A 464 -20.31 10.32 -8.82
C GLN A 464 -18.93 9.75 -8.49
N VAL A 465 -17.90 10.59 -8.41
CA VAL A 465 -16.52 10.17 -8.06
C VAL A 465 -16.33 10.13 -6.54
N LEU A 466 -16.88 11.09 -5.78
CA LEU A 466 -16.73 11.16 -4.32
C LEU A 466 -17.70 10.26 -3.53
N VAL A 467 -18.94 10.09 -4.01
CA VAL A 467 -20.02 9.35 -3.30
C VAL A 467 -20.52 8.13 -4.10
N GLY A 468 -20.22 8.06 -5.39
CA GLY A 468 -20.52 6.93 -6.27
C GLY A 468 -21.75 7.13 -7.17
N LYS A 469 -22.06 6.09 -7.96
CA LYS A 469 -23.18 6.09 -8.91
C LYS A 469 -24.52 5.86 -8.18
N GLU A 470 -25.61 6.35 -8.75
CA GLU A 470 -26.96 6.17 -8.21
C GLU A 470 -27.44 4.72 -8.35
N LYS A 471 -27.98 4.14 -7.28
CA LYS A 471 -28.60 2.80 -7.29
C LYS A 471 -30.10 2.92 -7.52
N LYS A 472 -30.49 3.14 -8.79
CA LYS A 472 -31.90 3.26 -9.22
C LYS A 472 -32.77 2.07 -8.83
N ASP A 473 -32.18 0.88 -8.66
CA ASP A 473 -32.89 -0.34 -8.26
C ASP A 473 -33.14 -0.44 -6.74
N ARG A 474 -32.50 0.39 -5.89
CA ARG A 474 -32.62 0.31 -4.42
C ARG A 474 -33.81 1.15 -3.93
N ILE A 475 -35.02 0.67 -4.18
CA ILE A 475 -36.25 1.30 -3.66
C ILE A 475 -36.31 1.12 -2.14
N MET A 476 -36.20 2.22 -1.39
CA MET A 476 -36.40 2.25 0.06
C MET A 476 -37.89 2.21 0.42
N SER A 477 -38.23 1.59 1.55
CA SER A 477 -39.58 1.65 2.11
C SER A 477 -39.96 3.08 2.54
N LYS A 478 -41.26 3.33 2.76
CA LYS A 478 -41.75 4.64 3.23
C LYS A 478 -41.19 5.02 4.61
N GLU A 479 -40.93 4.03 5.46
CA GLU A 479 -40.41 4.24 6.81
C GLU A 479 -38.90 4.53 6.78
N GLU A 480 -38.11 3.74 6.05
CA GLU A 480 -36.67 4.03 5.83
C GLU A 480 -36.47 5.40 5.16
N ARG A 481 -37.26 5.70 4.11
CA ARG A 481 -37.24 7.00 3.43
C ARG A 481 -37.50 8.14 4.41
N ARG A 482 -38.51 7.99 5.27
CA ARG A 482 -38.82 8.98 6.30
C ARG A 482 -37.64 9.14 7.26
N ILE A 483 -37.13 8.05 7.84
CA ILE A 483 -36.02 8.10 8.80
C ILE A 483 -34.80 8.80 8.22
N VAL A 484 -34.35 8.39 7.02
CA VAL A 484 -33.19 9.00 6.36
C VAL A 484 -33.45 10.48 6.02
N SER A 485 -34.67 10.85 5.65
CA SER A 485 -34.99 12.28 5.41
C SER A 485 -34.82 13.14 6.66
N TYR A 486 -35.16 12.64 7.85
CA TYR A 486 -34.89 13.35 9.11
C TYR A 486 -33.40 13.31 9.49
N HIS A 487 -32.70 12.22 9.16
CA HIS A 487 -31.26 12.07 9.38
C HIS A 487 -30.46 13.14 8.60
N GLU A 488 -30.66 13.25 7.28
CA GLU A 488 -29.97 14.24 6.45
C GLU A 488 -30.34 15.69 6.83
N VAL A 489 -31.62 15.94 7.13
CA VAL A 489 -32.07 17.25 7.63
C VAL A 489 -31.46 17.59 8.99
N GLY A 490 -31.21 16.59 9.86
CA GLY A 490 -30.52 16.78 11.13
C GLY A 490 -29.13 17.38 10.96
N HIS A 491 -28.31 16.79 10.09
CA HIS A 491 -26.98 17.32 9.75
C HIS A 491 -27.07 18.72 9.14
N ALA A 492 -27.93 18.92 8.14
CA ALA A 492 -28.05 20.19 7.43
C ALA A 492 -28.56 21.33 8.32
N LEU A 493 -29.54 21.05 9.18
CA LEU A 493 -30.14 22.04 10.08
C LEU A 493 -29.17 22.47 11.18
N ILE A 494 -28.43 21.54 11.79
CA ILE A 494 -27.38 21.89 12.76
C ILE A 494 -26.30 22.76 12.09
N SER A 495 -25.83 22.34 10.90
CA SER A 495 -24.81 23.08 10.15
C SER A 495 -25.25 24.51 9.83
N ALA A 496 -26.54 24.74 9.53
CA ALA A 496 -27.10 26.06 9.25
C ALA A 496 -27.46 26.89 10.50
N LEU A 497 -27.47 26.29 11.69
CA LEU A 497 -27.64 26.98 12.98
C LEU A 497 -26.30 27.40 13.60
N GLN A 498 -25.20 26.73 13.21
CA GLN A 498 -23.84 27.03 13.63
C GLN A 498 -23.24 28.20 12.86
N LYS A 499 -22.16 28.79 13.42
CA LYS A 499 -21.47 29.95 12.81
C LYS A 499 -20.20 29.59 12.05
N ASN A 500 -19.60 28.44 12.37
CA ASN A 500 -18.29 28.03 11.87
C ASN A 500 -18.38 26.81 10.94
N SER A 501 -19.59 26.35 10.63
CA SER A 501 -19.85 25.17 9.79
C SER A 501 -19.99 25.55 8.31
N GLU A 502 -19.56 24.66 7.43
CA GLU A 502 -19.56 24.90 5.98
C GLU A 502 -20.99 25.00 5.40
N PRO A 503 -21.24 25.90 4.42
CA PRO A 503 -22.52 26.02 3.74
C PRO A 503 -23.02 24.71 3.12
N VAL A 504 -24.31 24.42 3.34
CA VAL A 504 -25.00 23.28 2.73
C VAL A 504 -25.33 23.58 1.27
N GLN A 505 -24.69 22.87 0.34
CA GLN A 505 -24.87 23.03 -1.10
C GLN A 505 -25.97 22.12 -1.67
N LYS A 506 -26.15 20.92 -1.10
CA LYS A 506 -27.17 19.94 -1.51
C LYS A 506 -27.52 18.98 -0.36
N ILE A 507 -28.77 18.53 -0.32
CA ILE A 507 -29.25 17.45 0.55
C ILE A 507 -29.95 16.43 -0.34
N THR A 508 -29.70 15.13 -0.18
CA THR A 508 -30.38 14.10 -0.99
C THR A 508 -30.58 12.79 -0.24
N ILE A 509 -31.68 12.09 -0.56
CA ILE A 509 -32.02 10.75 -0.04
C ILE A 509 -32.00 9.67 -1.15
N VAL A 510 -31.30 9.96 -2.25
CA VAL A 510 -31.14 9.04 -3.39
C VAL A 510 -29.94 8.12 -3.12
N PRO A 511 -30.13 6.79 -2.97
CA PRO A 511 -29.08 5.90 -2.51
C PRO A 511 -27.95 5.71 -3.55
N ARG A 512 -26.70 5.69 -3.06
CA ARG A 512 -25.48 5.66 -3.87
C ARG A 512 -24.73 4.32 -3.76
N THR A 513 -23.79 4.06 -4.68
CA THR A 513 -23.09 2.76 -4.73
C THR A 513 -22.29 2.44 -3.48
N MET A 514 -21.70 3.46 -2.83
CA MET A 514 -20.83 3.34 -1.64
C MET A 514 -21.59 3.06 -0.32
N GLY A 515 -22.89 2.75 -0.39
CA GLY A 515 -23.69 2.29 0.76
C GLY A 515 -24.60 3.37 1.35
N ALA A 516 -24.20 4.65 1.21
CA ALA A 516 -24.96 5.83 1.59
C ALA A 516 -26.43 5.75 1.11
N LEU A 517 -27.35 6.02 2.05
CA LEU A 517 -28.80 6.07 1.82
C LEU A 517 -29.25 7.47 1.45
N GLY A 518 -28.72 8.47 2.15
CA GLY A 518 -28.68 9.87 1.73
C GLY A 518 -27.29 10.44 1.95
N TYR A 519 -27.13 11.74 1.71
CA TYR A 519 -26.03 12.55 2.23
C TYR A 519 -26.36 14.05 2.17
N VAL A 520 -25.67 14.83 3.00
CA VAL A 520 -25.54 16.29 2.88
C VAL A 520 -24.21 16.62 2.20
N MET A 521 -24.24 17.47 1.17
CA MET A 521 -23.05 18.05 0.56
C MET A 521 -22.80 19.44 1.16
N GLN A 522 -21.67 19.58 1.82
CA GLN A 522 -21.10 20.85 2.24
C GLN A 522 -20.00 21.26 1.26
N VAL A 523 -19.80 22.57 1.09
CA VAL A 523 -18.70 23.14 0.31
C VAL A 523 -18.16 24.34 1.09
N PRO A 524 -16.86 24.39 1.42
CA PRO A 524 -16.28 25.55 2.11
C PRO A 524 -16.24 26.76 1.18
N GLU A 525 -16.38 27.97 1.74
CA GLU A 525 -16.26 29.22 0.96
C GLU A 525 -14.80 29.53 0.58
N GLU A 526 -13.84 29.12 1.42
CA GLU A 526 -12.39 29.28 1.24
C GLU A 526 -11.64 28.02 1.70
N GLU A 527 -10.53 27.65 1.05
CA GLU A 527 -9.72 26.50 1.46
C GLU A 527 -8.82 26.85 2.66
N LYS A 528 -9.20 26.38 3.85
CA LYS A 528 -8.45 26.58 5.11
C LYS A 528 -7.52 25.41 5.41
N TYR A 529 -6.25 25.70 5.71
CA TYR A 529 -5.27 24.72 6.17
C TYR A 529 -5.27 24.49 7.70
N LEU A 530 -5.95 25.35 8.47
CA LEU A 530 -5.99 25.32 9.93
C LEU A 530 -7.45 25.35 10.42
N ASN A 531 -7.74 24.57 11.45
CA ASN A 531 -9.04 24.54 12.14
C ASN A 531 -8.84 24.89 13.63
N THR A 532 -9.72 25.73 14.17
CA THR A 532 -9.78 26.08 15.60
C THR A 532 -10.48 24.98 16.41
N GLU A 533 -10.33 25.00 17.75
CA GLU A 533 -11.12 24.11 18.64
C GLU A 533 -12.63 24.34 18.45
N ALA A 534 -13.05 25.57 18.16
CA ALA A 534 -14.45 25.92 17.92
C ALA A 534 -14.99 25.28 16.62
N GLU A 535 -14.27 25.41 15.50
CA GLU A 535 -14.63 24.77 14.22
C GLU A 535 -14.68 23.24 14.35
N LEU A 536 -13.71 22.62 15.05
CA LEU A 536 -13.72 21.17 15.26
C LEU A 536 -14.85 20.70 16.20
N ARG A 537 -15.20 21.48 17.24
CA ARG A 537 -16.37 21.19 18.08
C ARG A 537 -17.67 21.32 17.30
N ASP A 538 -17.81 22.37 16.49
CA ASP A 538 -18.99 22.54 15.65
C ASP A 538 -19.12 21.37 14.64
N MET A 539 -18.01 20.92 14.05
CA MET A 539 -17.97 19.73 13.19
C MET A 539 -18.39 18.45 13.91
N LEU A 540 -18.01 18.26 15.19
CA LEU A 540 -18.48 17.12 16.00
C LEU A 540 -19.99 17.15 16.24
N VAL A 541 -20.55 18.32 16.58
CA VAL A 541 -22.00 18.53 16.77
C VAL A 541 -22.76 18.27 15.45
N GLY A 542 -22.21 18.71 14.32
CA GLY A 542 -22.74 18.43 12.98
C GLY A 542 -22.75 16.94 12.63
N LEU A 543 -21.66 16.21 12.92
CA LEU A 543 -21.55 14.77 12.65
C LEU A 543 -22.49 13.91 13.50
N VAL A 544 -22.77 14.28 14.75
CA VAL A 544 -23.76 13.56 15.57
C VAL A 544 -25.21 14.01 15.30
N GLY A 545 -25.41 14.99 14.41
CA GLY A 545 -26.70 15.62 14.13
C GLY A 545 -27.77 14.70 13.54
N GLY A 546 -27.47 13.89 12.53
CA GLY A 546 -28.43 12.95 11.95
C GLY A 546 -28.92 11.90 12.95
N ARG A 547 -28.00 11.40 13.80
CA ARG A 547 -28.32 10.51 14.93
C ARG A 547 -29.23 11.18 15.98
N ALA A 548 -28.98 12.45 16.29
CA ALA A 548 -29.81 13.21 17.22
C ALA A 548 -31.21 13.48 16.66
N ALA A 549 -31.34 13.68 15.34
CA ALA A 549 -32.62 13.82 14.66
C ALA A 549 -33.45 12.51 14.69
N GLU A 550 -32.82 11.34 14.55
CA GLU A 550 -33.49 10.04 14.72
C GLU A 550 -34.14 9.93 16.12
N GLU A 551 -33.38 10.16 17.19
CA GLU A 551 -33.88 10.07 18.56
C GLU A 551 -35.02 11.06 18.81
N VAL A 552 -34.85 12.33 18.42
CA VAL A 552 -35.85 13.39 18.64
C VAL A 552 -37.17 13.12 17.91
N VAL A 553 -37.16 12.40 16.79
CA VAL A 553 -38.33 12.24 15.91
C VAL A 553 -39.01 10.88 16.09
N PHE A 554 -38.26 9.81 16.37
CA PHE A 554 -38.75 8.43 16.37
C PHE A 554 -38.57 7.69 17.71
N ASP A 555 -37.92 8.29 18.72
CA ASP A 555 -37.58 7.65 20.01
C ASP A 555 -36.81 6.32 19.84
N THR A 556 -36.03 6.23 18.76
CA THR A 556 -35.22 5.07 18.37
C THR A 556 -34.06 5.51 17.49
N VAL A 557 -33.12 4.60 17.22
CA VAL A 557 -31.86 4.90 16.55
C VAL A 557 -31.48 3.79 15.56
N THR A 558 -30.85 4.16 14.44
CA THR A 558 -30.50 3.23 13.36
C THR A 558 -29.00 2.94 13.28
N THR A 559 -28.64 2.04 12.36
CA THR A 559 -27.25 1.77 11.94
C THR A 559 -26.73 2.77 10.89
N GLY A 560 -27.54 3.73 10.42
CA GLY A 560 -27.14 4.73 9.41
C GLY A 560 -25.97 5.59 9.88
N ALA A 561 -26.02 6.08 11.12
CA ALA A 561 -25.02 6.97 11.74
C ALA A 561 -23.63 6.35 11.96
N ALA A 562 -23.35 5.12 11.53
CA ALA A 562 -22.11 4.42 11.84
C ALA A 562 -20.86 5.14 11.31
N ASN A 563 -20.93 5.66 10.08
CA ASN A 563 -19.88 6.44 9.43
C ASN A 563 -19.56 7.73 10.18
N ASP A 564 -20.59 8.39 10.69
CA ASP A 564 -20.48 9.73 11.26
C ASP A 564 -20.08 9.68 12.73
N ILE A 565 -20.45 8.59 13.43
CA ILE A 565 -19.84 8.18 14.71
C ILE A 565 -18.36 7.85 14.52
N GLU A 566 -17.96 7.13 13.46
CA GLU A 566 -16.55 6.82 13.18
C GLU A 566 -15.72 8.09 12.90
N LYS A 567 -16.20 8.99 12.04
CA LYS A 567 -15.60 10.31 11.80
C LYS A 567 -15.50 11.15 13.06
N ALA A 568 -16.59 11.27 13.84
CA ALA A 568 -16.60 12.05 15.07
C ALA A 568 -15.61 11.48 16.11
N THR A 569 -15.55 10.15 16.24
CA THR A 569 -14.58 9.47 17.11
C THR A 569 -13.14 9.73 16.65
N SER A 570 -12.88 9.70 15.35
CA SER A 570 -11.57 10.05 14.79
C SER A 570 -11.20 11.50 15.08
N ILE A 571 -12.09 12.47 14.84
CA ILE A 571 -11.83 13.89 15.08
C ILE A 571 -11.59 14.16 16.58
N ALA A 572 -12.47 13.69 17.47
CA ALA A 572 -12.32 13.85 18.91
C ALA A 572 -11.01 13.23 19.44
N ARG A 573 -10.65 12.02 18.97
CA ARG A 573 -9.38 11.39 19.34
C ARG A 573 -8.18 12.15 18.79
N ASN A 574 -8.23 12.72 17.58
CA ASN A 574 -7.16 13.57 17.04
C ASN A 574 -7.02 14.89 17.84
N MET A 575 -8.13 15.53 18.24
CA MET A 575 -8.13 16.73 19.10
C MET A 575 -7.41 16.47 20.42
N ILE A 576 -7.71 15.36 21.08
CA ILE A 576 -7.13 14.97 22.38
C ILE A 576 -5.67 14.53 22.24
N THR A 577 -5.34 13.68 21.26
CA THR A 577 -4.03 12.97 21.21
C THR A 577 -2.97 13.61 20.32
N ARG A 578 -3.35 14.49 19.38
CA ARG A 578 -2.42 15.11 18.41
C ARG A 578 -2.45 16.62 18.42
N TYR A 579 -3.62 17.24 18.59
CA TYR A 579 -3.76 18.71 18.57
C TYR A 579 -3.60 19.35 19.96
N GLY A 580 -3.57 18.56 21.03
CA GLY A 580 -3.41 19.06 22.40
C GLY A 580 -4.59 19.88 22.92
N MET A 581 -5.78 19.68 22.36
CA MET A 581 -7.02 20.39 22.70
C MET A 581 -7.74 19.80 23.93
N SER A 582 -7.12 18.83 24.61
CA SER A 582 -7.59 18.30 25.89
C SER A 582 -7.18 19.22 27.05
N LYS A 583 -8.11 19.48 27.97
CA LYS A 583 -7.80 20.17 29.25
C LYS A 583 -7.20 19.22 30.28
N ARG A 584 -7.31 17.90 30.09
CA ARG A 584 -6.76 16.84 30.96
C ARG A 584 -5.29 16.54 30.64
N PHE A 585 -4.95 16.49 29.36
CA PHE A 585 -3.61 16.13 28.87
C PHE A 585 -2.78 17.34 28.40
N GLY A 586 -3.43 18.43 27.98
CA GLY A 586 -2.76 19.62 27.48
C GLY A 586 -1.96 19.38 26.19
N LEU A 587 -0.86 20.11 26.03
CA LEU A 587 -0.07 20.20 24.79
C LEU A 587 0.89 19.01 24.60
N VAL A 588 0.40 17.77 24.75
CA VAL A 588 1.20 16.53 24.64
C VAL A 588 0.77 15.71 23.42
N GLY A 589 1.72 15.41 22.54
CA GLY A 589 1.51 14.49 21.41
C GLY A 589 1.51 13.03 21.88
N LEU A 590 0.35 12.51 22.26
CA LEU A 590 0.15 11.15 22.76
C LEU A 590 0.06 10.10 21.63
N ALA A 591 0.00 10.52 20.36
CA ALA A 591 -0.14 9.63 19.22
C ALA A 591 0.68 10.05 17.98
N THR A 592 1.14 9.07 17.20
CA THR A 592 1.85 9.26 15.93
C THR A 592 1.22 8.44 14.80
N VAL A 593 1.14 9.02 13.60
CA VAL A 593 0.63 8.33 12.40
C VAL A 593 1.76 7.55 11.74
N GLU A 594 1.60 6.23 11.60
CA GLU A 594 2.65 5.34 11.08
C GLU A 594 2.83 5.42 9.55
N SER A 595 1.89 6.00 8.79
CA SER A 595 2.03 6.19 7.34
C SER A 595 1.32 7.48 6.91
N GLN A 596 2.07 8.50 6.51
CA GLN A 596 1.56 9.86 6.26
C GLN A 596 0.75 9.99 4.95
N TYR A 597 1.07 9.18 3.93
CA TYR A 597 0.55 9.32 2.56
C TYR A 597 -0.52 8.27 2.19
N LEU A 598 -1.04 7.56 3.19
CA LEU A 598 -2.06 6.50 3.10
C LEU A 598 -2.99 6.58 4.32
N GLU A 599 -3.96 5.67 4.42
CA GLU A 599 -4.74 5.38 5.63
C GLU A 599 -3.84 4.78 6.74
N GLY A 600 -2.95 5.61 7.27
CA GLY A 600 -1.98 5.24 8.29
C GLY A 600 -2.63 4.90 9.62
N ARG A 601 -2.24 3.77 10.22
CA ARG A 601 -2.62 3.46 11.60
C ARG A 601 -1.99 4.49 12.53
N THR A 602 -2.75 4.88 13.54
CA THR A 602 -2.28 5.78 14.59
C THR A 602 -1.76 4.94 15.75
N ALA A 603 -0.46 4.97 15.99
CA ALA A 603 0.18 4.36 17.14
C ALA A 603 0.08 5.29 18.36
N LEU A 604 -0.36 4.75 19.50
CA LEU A 604 -0.38 5.45 20.79
C LEU A 604 0.99 5.33 21.46
N ASN A 605 1.53 6.47 21.91
CA ASN A 605 2.83 6.57 22.58
C ASN A 605 2.65 6.83 24.09
N CYS A 606 1.72 6.11 24.72
CA CYS A 606 1.32 6.32 26.11
C CYS A 606 1.13 4.99 26.86
N SER A 607 0.95 5.03 28.19
CA SER A 607 0.58 3.83 28.97
C SER A 607 -0.87 3.40 28.71
N ASP A 608 -1.20 2.15 29.02
CA ASP A 608 -2.57 1.63 28.93
C ASP A 608 -3.56 2.44 29.80
N GLU A 609 -3.10 2.91 30.97
CA GLU A 609 -3.84 3.81 31.85
C GLU A 609 -4.11 5.18 31.19
N THR A 610 -3.13 5.71 30.45
CA THR A 610 -3.32 6.94 29.65
C THR A 610 -4.26 6.69 28.48
N ALA A 611 -4.20 5.52 27.83
CA ALA A 611 -5.10 5.16 26.73
C ALA A 611 -6.56 5.05 27.21
N ALA A 612 -6.81 4.42 28.34
CA ALA A 612 -8.13 4.39 28.97
C ALA A 612 -8.62 5.82 29.31
N ALA A 613 -7.74 6.66 29.87
CA ALA A 613 -8.05 8.06 30.18
C ALA A 613 -8.31 8.94 28.93
N ILE A 614 -7.72 8.62 27.78
CA ILE A 614 -8.05 9.24 26.48
C ILE A 614 -9.46 8.85 26.06
N ASP A 615 -9.79 7.55 26.14
CA ASP A 615 -11.09 7.05 25.68
C ASP A 615 -12.26 7.53 26.56
N GLU A 616 -12.04 7.73 27.87
CA GLU A 616 -12.95 8.46 28.76
C GLU A 616 -13.27 9.87 28.23
N GLU A 617 -12.25 10.63 27.80
CA GLU A 617 -12.40 12.01 27.34
C GLU A 617 -13.01 12.09 25.93
N VAL A 618 -12.69 11.13 25.04
CA VAL A 618 -13.35 10.98 23.73
C VAL A 618 -14.86 10.74 23.91
N VAL A 619 -15.24 9.81 24.79
CA VAL A 619 -16.66 9.54 25.09
C VAL A 619 -17.35 10.77 25.69
N ALA A 620 -16.69 11.49 26.59
CA ALA A 620 -17.23 12.72 27.16
C ALA A 620 -17.44 13.83 26.11
N MET A 621 -16.48 14.03 25.20
CA MET A 621 -16.54 15.05 24.14
C MET A 621 -17.62 14.75 23.09
N ILE A 622 -17.75 13.49 22.67
CA ILE A 622 -18.83 13.06 21.76
C ILE A 622 -20.20 13.23 22.44
N LYS A 623 -20.30 12.90 23.74
CA LYS A 623 -21.55 13.08 24.49
C LYS A 623 -21.92 14.56 24.64
N GLU A 624 -20.97 15.43 25.00
CA GLU A 624 -21.17 16.89 25.05
C GLU A 624 -21.72 17.41 23.71
N SER A 625 -21.15 16.93 22.60
CA SER A 625 -21.58 17.28 21.24
C SER A 625 -22.99 16.77 20.92
N TYR A 626 -23.35 15.57 21.40
CA TYR A 626 -24.66 14.96 21.20
C TYR A 626 -25.76 15.64 22.02
N ASP A 627 -25.50 15.94 23.30
CA ASP A 627 -26.42 16.66 24.18
C ASP A 627 -26.72 18.07 23.61
N GLN A 628 -25.72 18.74 22.99
CA GLN A 628 -25.91 19.99 22.24
C GLN A 628 -26.75 19.82 20.96
N ALA A 629 -26.44 18.82 20.12
CA ALA A 629 -27.21 18.52 18.92
C ALA A 629 -28.70 18.24 19.22
N LEU A 630 -28.97 17.44 20.27
CA LEU A 630 -30.31 17.18 20.77
C LEU A 630 -31.04 18.46 21.20
N GLN A 631 -30.37 19.40 21.88
CA GLN A 631 -30.96 20.68 22.25
C GLN A 631 -31.32 21.49 21.00
N MET A 632 -30.37 21.70 20.08
CA MET A 632 -30.59 22.48 18.85
C MET A 632 -31.76 21.94 18.02
N LEU A 633 -31.87 20.61 17.85
CA LEU A 633 -32.94 20.00 17.06
C LEU A 633 -34.29 20.02 17.78
N ARG A 634 -34.32 19.94 19.12
CA ARG A 634 -35.56 20.10 19.91
C ARG A 634 -36.10 21.54 19.85
N GLU A 635 -35.23 22.54 19.91
CA GLU A 635 -35.58 23.97 19.77
C GLU A 635 -36.07 24.33 18.36
N ASN A 636 -35.67 23.56 17.33
CA ASN A 636 -35.96 23.84 15.92
C ASN A 636 -36.90 22.79 15.28
N ARG A 637 -37.69 22.08 16.10
CA ARG A 637 -38.45 20.91 15.68
C ARG A 637 -39.39 21.14 14.49
N GLU A 638 -40.19 22.21 14.51
CA GLU A 638 -41.14 22.51 13.42
C GLU A 638 -40.45 22.76 12.07
N LEU A 639 -39.26 23.36 12.09
CA LEU A 639 -38.45 23.60 10.89
C LEU A 639 -37.88 22.27 10.36
N MET A 640 -37.40 21.39 11.26
CA MET A 640 -36.97 20.04 10.90
C MET A 640 -38.10 19.21 10.27
N ASP A 641 -39.31 19.19 10.87
CA ASP A 641 -40.45 18.45 10.32
C ASP A 641 -40.85 18.98 8.92
N LYS A 642 -40.80 20.30 8.68
CA LYS A 642 -41.08 20.94 7.38
C LYS A 642 -40.03 20.60 6.31
N LEU A 643 -38.74 20.71 6.65
CA LEU A 643 -37.64 20.37 5.74
C LEU A 643 -37.65 18.88 5.38
N ALA A 644 -37.89 18.00 6.36
CA ALA A 644 -37.99 16.56 6.12
C ALA A 644 -39.20 16.21 5.24
N ALA A 645 -40.36 16.88 5.41
CA ALA A 645 -41.51 16.69 4.54
C ALA A 645 -41.20 17.04 3.07
N PHE A 646 -40.56 18.19 2.82
CA PHE A 646 -40.15 18.59 1.48
C PHE A 646 -39.12 17.62 0.86
N LEU A 647 -38.16 17.14 1.66
CA LEU A 647 -37.16 16.15 1.21
C LEU A 647 -37.79 14.78 0.86
N ILE A 648 -38.84 14.35 1.58
CA ILE A 648 -39.60 13.12 1.27
C ILE A 648 -40.34 13.22 -0.07
N GLU A 649 -40.85 14.41 -0.42
CA GLU A 649 -41.56 14.68 -1.68
C GLU A 649 -40.64 14.90 -2.88
N ARG A 650 -39.51 15.59 -2.70
CA ARG A 650 -38.58 15.97 -3.78
C ARG A 650 -37.36 15.06 -3.94
N GLU A 651 -37.08 14.21 -2.96
CA GLU A 651 -35.90 13.34 -2.86
C GLU A 651 -34.53 14.07 -2.84
N THR A 652 -34.50 15.38 -3.08
CA THR A 652 -33.32 16.25 -3.06
C THR A 652 -33.75 17.70 -2.79
N ILE A 653 -32.90 18.46 -2.09
CA ILE A 653 -33.03 19.91 -1.86
C ILE A 653 -31.69 20.57 -2.21
N THR A 654 -31.70 21.68 -2.95
CA THR A 654 -30.49 22.50 -3.16
C THR A 654 -30.25 23.46 -2.01
N GLY A 655 -29.00 23.92 -1.82
CA GLY A 655 -28.66 24.88 -0.77
C GLY A 655 -29.49 26.17 -0.80
N LYS A 656 -29.89 26.62 -2.00
CA LYS A 656 -30.79 27.77 -2.18
C LYS A 656 -32.18 27.50 -1.62
N GLU A 657 -32.86 26.45 -2.09
CA GLU A 657 -34.19 26.04 -1.61
C GLU A 657 -34.20 25.78 -0.09
N PHE A 658 -33.13 25.16 0.43
CA PHE A 658 -32.95 24.95 1.87
C PHE A 658 -32.87 26.28 2.63
N MET A 659 -32.05 27.24 2.17
CA MET A 659 -31.90 28.54 2.83
C MET A 659 -33.13 29.44 2.67
N GLU A 660 -33.88 29.33 1.58
CA GLU A 660 -35.18 29.98 1.39
C GLU A 660 -36.18 29.49 2.46
N ILE A 661 -36.32 28.17 2.63
CA ILE A 661 -37.18 27.59 3.67
C ILE A 661 -36.69 27.99 5.06
N PHE A 662 -35.38 27.86 5.34
CA PHE A 662 -34.78 28.23 6.63
C PHE A 662 -35.04 29.69 7.00
N ARG A 663 -34.77 30.65 6.09
CA ARG A 663 -34.98 32.09 6.34
C ARG A 663 -36.45 32.41 6.56
N ARG A 664 -37.34 31.89 5.71
CA ARG A 664 -38.80 32.12 5.79
C ARG A 664 -39.36 31.68 7.14
N GLU A 665 -39.00 30.49 7.60
CA GLU A 665 -39.47 29.94 8.88
C GLU A 665 -38.80 30.61 10.09
N LYS A 666 -37.58 31.16 9.93
CA LYS A 666 -36.89 31.96 10.96
C LYS A 666 -37.33 33.44 10.99
N GLY A 667 -38.16 33.90 10.06
CA GLY A 667 -38.52 35.31 9.92
C GLY A 667 -37.35 36.21 9.56
N LEU A 668 -36.28 35.65 8.98
CA LEU A 668 -35.13 36.41 8.49
C LEU A 668 -35.45 36.99 7.11
N PRO A 669 -34.98 38.21 6.79
CA PRO A 669 -35.12 38.75 5.44
C PRO A 669 -34.40 37.85 4.42
N GLU A 670 -34.99 37.76 3.23
CA GLU A 670 -34.29 37.32 2.03
C GLU A 670 -33.04 38.21 1.85
N PRO A 671 -31.91 37.65 1.38
CA PRO A 671 -30.78 38.49 1.03
C PRO A 671 -31.22 39.37 -0.14
N GLU A 672 -30.88 40.65 -0.11
CA GLU A 672 -30.83 41.40 -1.37
C GLU A 672 -29.87 40.64 -2.29
N GLU A 673 -30.32 40.24 -3.48
CA GLU A 673 -29.39 39.68 -4.47
C GLU A 673 -28.38 40.78 -4.80
N GLU A 674 -27.16 40.65 -4.26
CA GLU A 674 -25.97 41.16 -4.94
C GLU A 674 -25.84 40.43 -6.27
N LYS A 675 -26.62 40.93 -7.24
CA LYS A 675 -26.27 40.85 -8.65
C LYS A 675 -24.86 41.42 -8.72
N LYS A 676 -23.86 40.54 -8.85
CA LYS A 676 -22.51 40.92 -9.26
C LYS A 676 -22.69 41.77 -10.50
N GLY A 677 -22.53 43.08 -10.34
CA GLY A 677 -22.77 44.02 -11.43
C GLY A 677 -21.81 43.66 -12.55
N THR A 678 -22.32 43.55 -13.78
CA THR A 678 -21.47 43.78 -14.94
C THR A 678 -20.88 45.18 -14.76
N ASP A 679 -19.61 45.23 -14.37
CA ASP A 679 -18.90 46.48 -14.13
C ASP A 679 -18.99 47.34 -15.40
N PRO A 680 -19.58 48.55 -15.34
CA PRO A 680 -19.70 49.42 -16.50
C PRO A 680 -18.36 49.77 -17.16
N ALA A 681 -17.23 49.50 -16.51
CA ALA A 681 -15.88 49.72 -17.03
C ALA A 681 -15.42 48.68 -18.08
N PHE A 682 -15.97 47.46 -18.15
CA PHE A 682 -15.51 46.46 -19.13
C PHE A 682 -16.33 46.46 -20.42
N GLN A 683 -16.05 47.43 -21.29
CA GLN A 683 -16.39 47.29 -22.71
C GLN A 683 -15.31 46.42 -23.39
N PRO A 684 -15.66 45.37 -24.14
CA PRO A 684 -14.68 44.59 -24.89
C PRO A 684 -14.10 45.46 -26.01
N LEU A 685 -12.78 45.69 -25.96
CA LEU A 685 -12.04 46.42 -26.99
C LEU A 685 -12.33 45.85 -28.38
N THR A 686 -12.64 46.72 -29.33
CA THR A 686 -12.98 46.31 -30.69
C THR A 686 -11.72 45.97 -31.48
N PHE A 687 -11.91 45.30 -32.62
CA PHE A 687 -10.84 45.01 -33.56
C PHE A 687 -10.23 46.29 -34.19
N GLU A 688 -10.89 47.44 -34.06
CA GLU A 688 -10.40 48.72 -34.54
C GLU A 688 -9.47 49.40 -33.51
N ASP A 689 -9.77 49.28 -32.21
CA ASP A 689 -8.96 49.84 -31.11
C ASP A 689 -7.57 49.19 -31.04
N SER A 690 -7.51 47.86 -31.13
CA SER A 690 -6.26 47.09 -31.16
C SER A 690 -5.38 47.38 -32.38
N LEU A 691 -5.97 47.83 -33.50
CA LEU A 691 -5.25 48.34 -34.67
C LEU A 691 -4.74 49.78 -34.50
N GLN A 692 -5.05 50.43 -33.38
CA GLN A 692 -4.56 51.75 -33.00
C GLN A 692 -3.36 51.64 -32.06
N GLU A 693 -3.43 50.84 -31.00
CA GLU A 693 -2.29 50.57 -30.10
C GLU A 693 -1.07 50.00 -30.85
N ALA A 694 -1.30 49.09 -31.80
CA ALA A 694 -0.25 48.50 -32.64
C ALA A 694 0.51 49.53 -33.52
N LYS A 695 -0.08 50.71 -33.78
CA LYS A 695 0.56 51.79 -34.54
C LYS A 695 1.34 52.75 -33.64
N GLU A 696 0.90 52.96 -32.41
CA GLU A 696 1.63 53.82 -31.46
C GLU A 696 2.92 53.15 -30.96
N GLN A 697 2.95 51.82 -30.89
CA GLN A 697 4.15 51.05 -30.51
C GLN A 697 5.22 50.92 -31.63
N THR A 698 5.03 51.51 -32.81
CA THR A 698 5.92 51.30 -33.98
C THR A 698 6.50 52.59 -34.61
N ALA A 699 6.72 53.64 -33.80
CA ALA A 699 7.50 54.83 -34.19
C ALA A 699 8.91 54.83 -33.55
N PRO A 700 9.98 55.23 -34.27
CA PRO A 700 11.37 55.08 -33.80
C PRO A 700 11.88 56.24 -32.93
N VAL A 701 12.76 55.91 -31.97
CA VAL A 701 13.51 56.86 -31.14
C VAL A 701 14.71 57.45 -31.91
N GLN A 702 15.00 58.73 -31.73
CA GLN A 702 16.28 59.36 -32.12
C GLN A 702 16.80 60.34 -31.06
N ASP A 703 18.12 60.53 -31.08
CA ASP A 703 18.95 61.08 -29.99
C ASP A 703 18.80 62.60 -29.75
N ILE A 704 18.90 63.01 -28.48
CA ILE A 704 19.55 64.25 -28.05
C ILE A 704 20.40 63.95 -26.82
N ALA A 705 21.59 64.57 -26.71
CA ALA A 705 22.53 64.39 -25.60
C ALA A 705 23.19 65.73 -25.17
N LYS A 706 23.78 65.71 -23.97
CA LYS A 706 24.66 66.71 -23.29
C LYS A 706 24.02 67.73 -22.32
N GLU A 707 24.49 67.63 -21.05
CA GLU A 707 25.17 68.67 -20.20
C GLU A 707 24.58 70.10 -20.03
N PRO A 708 24.85 70.82 -18.90
CA PRO A 708 25.35 70.42 -17.56
C PRO A 708 24.62 71.14 -16.36
N GLU A 709 25.25 71.09 -15.17
CA GLU A 709 25.40 72.11 -14.07
C GLU A 709 24.52 73.41 -14.05
N GLU A 710 24.15 74.05 -12.92
CA GLU A 710 24.49 73.90 -11.47
C GLU A 710 23.45 74.61 -10.54
N SER A 711 23.73 74.65 -9.22
CA SER A 711 23.25 75.60 -8.18
C SER A 711 21.88 75.35 -7.48
N ALA A 712 21.66 75.72 -6.20
CA ALA A 712 22.57 75.95 -5.05
C ALA A 712 21.80 76.13 -3.70
N LYS A 713 22.38 75.64 -2.58
CA LYS A 713 22.19 76.09 -1.16
C LYS A 713 20.79 75.89 -0.51
N GLU A 714 20.58 75.76 0.81
CA GLU A 714 21.36 75.50 2.07
C GLU A 714 20.32 74.96 3.14
N GLU A 715 20.54 74.61 4.42
CA GLU A 715 21.59 74.94 5.41
C GLU A 715 21.88 73.82 6.46
N THR A 716 20.96 73.50 7.41
CA THR A 716 21.18 72.64 8.63
C THR A 716 19.92 71.86 9.06
N SER A 717 19.89 70.83 9.94
CA SER A 717 20.81 70.31 11.00
C SER A 717 20.81 68.75 11.06
N VAL A 718 21.92 68.02 11.30
CA VAL A 718 22.52 67.61 12.62
C VAL A 718 21.50 66.96 13.58
N GLN A 719 21.69 65.79 14.22
CA GLN A 719 22.85 64.89 14.51
C GLN A 719 22.47 63.41 14.16
N GLU A 720 23.15 62.27 14.40
CA GLU A 720 24.39 61.83 15.12
C GLU A 720 24.91 60.49 14.52
N LYS A 721 26.07 59.94 14.97
CA LYS A 721 26.66 58.63 14.57
C LYS A 721 27.67 58.14 15.64
N PRO A 722 27.88 56.82 15.85
CA PRO A 722 29.09 56.10 15.37
C PRO A 722 28.81 54.65 14.91
N GLU A 723 29.61 53.87 14.16
CA GLU A 723 31.03 53.88 13.70
C GLU A 723 31.98 52.85 14.37
N SER A 724 32.90 52.28 13.58
CA SER A 724 33.83 51.18 13.90
C SER A 724 34.88 51.02 12.77
N PRO A 725 35.90 50.12 12.84
CA PRO A 725 36.67 49.58 13.98
C PRO A 725 38.21 49.78 13.82
N GLN A 726 39.04 49.46 14.83
CA GLN A 726 40.48 49.14 14.64
C GLN A 726 41.14 48.41 15.83
N ASP A 727 42.27 47.74 15.54
CA ASP A 727 43.08 46.82 16.38
C ASP A 727 44.55 47.35 16.44
N PRO A 728 45.56 46.74 17.11
CA PRO A 728 45.57 45.74 18.20
C PRO A 728 46.56 46.07 19.36
N LYS A 729 46.59 45.25 20.44
CA LYS A 729 47.82 44.87 21.22
C LYS A 729 47.60 43.89 22.38
N ASP A 730 48.64 43.12 22.68
CA ASP A 730 48.82 42.07 23.71
C ASP A 730 50.02 42.46 24.62
N PRO A 731 50.39 41.80 25.74
CA PRO A 731 49.77 40.75 26.59
C PRO A 731 49.72 41.23 28.09
N PRO A 732 49.94 40.47 29.21
CA PRO A 732 50.04 39.02 29.49
C PRO A 732 49.39 38.49 30.83
N GLN A 733 49.64 37.19 31.11
CA GLN A 733 49.53 36.46 32.41
C GLN A 733 48.14 35.99 32.90
N GLY A 734 48.11 34.83 33.59
CA GLY A 734 46.91 34.11 34.07
C GLY A 734 46.66 34.20 35.59
N PRO A 735 46.03 33.20 36.26
CA PRO A 735 46.44 31.79 36.16
C PRO A 735 45.32 30.71 36.10
N VAL A 736 45.81 29.47 35.99
CA VAL A 736 45.17 28.13 35.95
C VAL A 736 44.05 27.86 36.98
N GLY A 737 43.04 27.08 36.55
CA GLY A 737 42.16 26.29 37.44
C GLY A 737 41.63 25.02 36.74
N LEU A 738 41.86 23.84 37.30
CA LEU A 738 41.40 22.53 36.80
C LEU A 738 40.21 21.97 37.60
N PHE A 739 39.67 20.83 37.10
CA PHE A 739 38.69 19.87 37.67
C PHE A 739 37.31 19.91 37.00
N SER A 740 36.60 18.79 36.78
CA SER A 740 36.98 17.36 36.65
C SER A 740 35.76 16.58 36.08
N HIS A 741 35.98 15.39 35.51
CA HIS A 741 35.00 14.49 34.90
C HIS A 741 33.64 14.32 35.60
N GLY A 742 32.58 14.20 34.80
CA GLY A 742 31.31 13.55 35.16
C GLY A 742 30.62 12.99 33.92
N THR A 743 30.40 11.67 33.88
CA THR A 743 29.75 10.97 32.75
C THR A 743 28.26 10.74 32.98
N LEU A 744 27.45 10.98 31.95
CA LEU A 744 26.40 10.07 31.49
C LEU A 744 26.10 10.34 30.00
#